data_AF-A0PUX1-F1
#
_entry.id   AF-A0PUX1-F1
#
_cell.length_a   1.000
_cell.length_b   1.000
_cell.length_c   1.000
_cell.angle_alpha   90.00
_cell.angle_beta   90.00
_cell.angle_gamma   90.00
#
_symmetry.space_group_name_H-M   'P 1'
#
loop_
_entity.id
_entity.type
_entity.pdbx_description
1 polymer ?
#
loop_
_entity_poly.entity_id
_entity_poly.type
_entity_poly.pdbx_seq_one_letter_code
_entity_poly.pdbx_strand_id
1 'polypeptide(L)'
;MGVEEEFHLVDLRSRRLTTRAPDLLAKLPEDYVAELQSCVVETNSGIVDSLDALRADLLRHRRLLVDAADEIGVGVVAAGAVPLSVPAELQITQTPRYLHMLADYQLLAREQLICATHVHVGIDDRDEAIAIANRLLPCLPTLLALSASSPFWADGSDTGYASMRTLVWRRWPTTGLAAPVQSATEYDALVKALIASQVITDYGMIYFDLRPSSHAPTLELRVCDSCPSVDTIVLVAGLYRAAVAREAEAFRAGTPAPAFPSTVGSAALWRAARSGLEGDLVDLTGPVPASRPAGDVVNDLVSSLRPQLEASGDWEMIGELTRQTLLSGTSSARQRRALRRRGRLTDVVDQLIAETAGRVKPTTAAVSHDGGLLAPYQLTGEAGKPADGMFASYDEAVDADGRARPNYKTALKTIEGLGVDVLRARDRDIEQERSAGNVTFRAAGHSRVQVNPLDLVPRIVTADEWAQLSQGLAQRARALDAFLRDVYSEQAILADGVLSAQVLDRSPGFRSTGRLAGDGVRAHISGIDLVCDRAGNWMVLEDNLRIPSGVAYAIVNRRLLGKYLPELPPPGGVADLDRVAHLLLETLRAASPPHTPDQPTVTLLSAGRDDPGWFEHGFLAEEMGVALVAPSDLSVRDRRVFRHGGSGGSPVDVIYSRMYEDMLLSSTGHDGAPLRSGLLEALDAGNLTIVNALGNGVAEDKAVYPFVPAMIEYYLGEKPALAQVPTCVCAEREQRDYVLDHLGELVVKPTDGLSGSGVLIGPEATDAAIEARRRELLIQPERFVAQQLVALSTHPTFADDGLYPHHVDLRAFVHLRQAPRGPVTAKVLPAALTRVASRGSRIANSSSGAGSKDTWIFTDG
;
A
#
# COMPACT_ATOMS: atom_id res chain seq x y z
N MET A 1 13.11 38.08 -10.69
CA MET A 1 12.22 37.11 -10.01
C MET A 1 12.84 36.70 -8.69
N GLY A 2 12.05 36.22 -7.75
CA GLY A 2 12.51 35.71 -6.45
C GLY A 2 11.59 34.61 -5.94
N VAL A 3 12.05 33.80 -5.00
CA VAL A 3 11.32 32.66 -4.45
C VAL A 3 11.42 32.65 -2.92
N GLU A 4 10.30 32.40 -2.27
CA GLU A 4 10.21 32.15 -0.83
C GLU A 4 9.99 30.64 -0.63
N GLU A 5 10.75 30.00 0.25
CA GLU A 5 10.61 28.58 0.58
C GLU A 5 10.36 28.38 2.07
N GLU A 6 9.29 27.66 2.40
CA GLU A 6 9.00 27.21 3.76
C GLU A 6 9.42 25.73 3.92
N PHE A 7 10.07 25.41 5.06
CA PHE A 7 10.57 24.07 5.38
C PHE A 7 10.07 23.59 6.73
N HIS A 8 9.67 22.32 6.77
CA HIS A 8 9.44 21.60 8.01
C HIS A 8 10.75 21.11 8.62
N LEU A 9 10.81 21.11 9.96
CA LEU A 9 11.90 20.53 10.74
C LEU A 9 11.48 19.21 11.37
N VAL A 10 12.32 18.18 11.24
CA VAL A 10 12.09 16.84 11.79
C VAL A 10 13.26 16.39 12.66
N ASP A 11 12.99 15.62 13.71
CA ASP A 11 14.04 15.00 14.51
C ASP A 11 14.64 13.78 13.78
N LEU A 12 15.96 13.75 13.58
CA LEU A 12 16.65 12.71 12.81
C LEU A 12 16.65 11.32 13.46
N ARG A 13 16.14 11.16 14.69
CA ARG A 13 15.99 9.84 15.33
C ARG A 13 14.59 9.29 15.12
N SER A 14 13.58 10.09 15.42
CA SER A 14 12.16 9.71 15.40
C SER A 14 11.47 9.95 14.06
N ARG A 15 12.04 10.80 13.18
CA ARG A 15 11.44 11.27 11.91
C ARG A 15 10.15 12.07 12.09
N ARG A 16 9.89 12.56 13.31
CA ARG A 16 8.71 13.36 13.64
C ARG A 16 9.03 14.85 13.54
N LEU A 17 8.02 15.68 13.27
CA LEU A 17 8.15 17.14 13.37
C LEU A 17 8.71 17.55 14.75
N THR A 18 9.57 18.55 14.75
CA THR A 18 10.24 19.06 15.97
C THR A 18 10.14 20.58 16.06
N THR A 19 9.95 21.12 17.26
CA THR A 19 9.74 22.56 17.53
C THR A 19 11.05 23.34 17.69
N ARG A 20 12.13 22.88 17.04
CA ARG A 20 13.50 23.39 17.21
C ARG A 20 13.88 24.50 16.23
N ALA A 21 12.90 25.16 15.60
CA ALA A 21 13.20 26.32 14.75
C ALA A 21 13.97 27.44 15.49
N PRO A 22 13.66 27.79 16.77
CA PRO A 22 14.44 28.80 17.49
C PRO A 22 15.92 28.46 17.65
N ASP A 23 16.24 27.18 17.92
CA ASP A 23 17.62 26.70 18.06
C ASP A 23 18.38 26.82 16.73
N LEU A 24 17.71 26.53 15.62
CA LEU A 24 18.27 26.55 14.28
C LEU A 24 18.47 27.99 13.77
N LEU A 25 17.45 28.85 13.94
CA LEU A 25 17.51 30.26 13.54
C LEU A 25 18.61 31.03 14.25
N ALA A 26 18.92 30.69 15.50
CA ALA A 26 20.05 31.29 16.23
C ALA A 26 21.43 31.04 15.58
N LYS A 27 21.53 30.09 14.65
CA LYS A 27 22.76 29.75 13.91
C LYS A 27 22.75 30.25 12.46
N LEU A 28 21.62 30.74 11.97
CA LEU A 28 21.43 31.16 10.60
C LEU A 28 21.47 32.70 10.48
N PRO A 29 21.79 33.23 9.28
CA PRO A 29 21.67 34.66 9.03
C PRO A 29 20.21 35.14 9.02
N GLU A 30 20.02 36.46 9.01
CA GLU A 30 18.69 37.11 9.18
C GLU A 30 17.71 36.88 8.02
N ASP A 31 18.19 36.34 6.89
CA ASP A 31 17.39 35.91 5.74
C ASP A 31 16.58 34.63 6.00
N TYR A 32 16.76 34.00 7.18
CA TYR A 32 15.95 32.89 7.67
C TYR A 32 15.05 33.37 8.79
N VAL A 33 13.75 33.10 8.69
CA VAL A 33 12.76 33.59 9.66
C VAL A 33 11.88 32.48 10.21
N ALA A 34 11.35 32.71 11.41
CA ALA A 34 10.40 31.81 12.05
C ALA A 34 9.01 32.00 11.43
N GLU A 35 8.31 30.89 11.25
CA GLU A 35 6.93 30.88 10.76
C GLU A 35 5.89 30.65 11.88
N LEU A 36 4.60 30.62 11.53
CA LEU A 36 3.50 30.44 12.49
C LEU A 36 3.72 29.26 13.45
N GLN A 37 4.22 28.13 12.93
CA GLN A 37 4.56 26.95 13.70
C GLN A 37 6.05 26.93 14.01
N SER A 38 6.41 26.63 15.26
CA SER A 38 7.80 26.54 15.72
C SER A 38 8.61 25.37 15.12
N CYS A 39 7.98 24.58 14.25
CA CYS A 39 8.60 23.53 13.46
C CYS A 39 8.82 23.92 11.99
N VAL A 40 8.62 25.20 11.64
CA VAL A 40 8.78 25.72 10.28
C VAL A 40 9.79 26.87 10.25
N VAL A 41 10.62 26.87 9.21
CA VAL A 41 11.57 27.95 8.88
C VAL A 41 11.31 28.38 7.44
N GLU A 42 11.32 29.69 7.19
CA GLU A 42 11.25 30.27 5.84
C GLU A 42 12.62 30.82 5.43
N THR A 43 12.92 30.77 4.14
CA THR A 43 14.04 31.49 3.52
C THR A 43 13.60 32.19 2.24
N ASN A 44 14.28 33.29 1.90
CA ASN A 44 13.99 34.10 0.73
C ASN A 44 15.20 34.15 -0.21
N SER A 45 14.99 33.82 -1.49
CA SER A 45 16.04 33.95 -2.50
C SER A 45 16.39 35.41 -2.77
N GLY A 46 17.56 35.63 -3.36
CA GLY A 46 17.89 36.92 -3.97
C GLY A 46 16.97 37.23 -5.17
N ILE A 47 16.99 38.49 -5.62
CA ILE A 47 16.34 38.89 -6.87
C ILE A 47 17.27 38.53 -8.04
N VAL A 48 16.80 37.68 -8.94
CA VAL A 48 17.58 37.16 -10.08
C VAL A 48 16.86 37.40 -11.42
N ASP A 49 17.61 37.36 -12.53
CA ASP A 49 17.09 37.57 -13.89
C ASP A 49 16.99 36.27 -14.72
N SER A 50 17.68 35.20 -14.31
CA SER A 50 17.76 33.91 -15.01
C SER A 50 17.40 32.72 -14.11
N LEU A 51 16.95 31.62 -14.71
CA LEU A 51 16.61 30.39 -13.99
C LEU A 51 17.84 29.67 -13.43
N ASP A 52 18.99 29.73 -14.11
CA ASP A 52 20.26 29.20 -13.60
C ASP A 52 20.70 29.91 -12.31
N ALA A 53 20.60 31.25 -12.28
CA ALA A 53 20.90 32.03 -11.08
C ALA A 53 19.93 31.71 -9.94
N LEU A 54 18.62 31.57 -10.24
CA LEU A 54 17.62 31.15 -9.26
C LEU A 54 17.98 29.79 -8.66
N ARG A 55 18.26 28.80 -9.53
CA ARG A 55 18.62 27.44 -9.13
C ARG A 55 19.85 27.41 -8.23
N ALA A 56 20.91 28.13 -8.62
CA ALA A 56 22.14 28.21 -7.85
C ALA A 56 21.92 28.83 -6.46
N ASP A 57 21.10 29.87 -6.39
CA ASP A 57 20.79 30.57 -5.14
C ASP A 57 19.94 29.73 -4.20
N LEU A 58 18.90 29.05 -4.69
CA LEU A 58 18.08 28.11 -3.89
C LEU A 58 18.94 26.96 -3.33
N LEU A 59 19.81 26.37 -4.16
CA LEU A 59 20.73 25.32 -3.72
C LEU A 59 21.72 25.83 -2.66
N ARG A 60 22.13 27.09 -2.72
CA ARG A 60 23.01 27.70 -1.70
C ARG A 60 22.26 27.85 -0.37
N HIS A 61 21.06 28.43 -0.36
CA HIS A 61 20.28 28.60 0.86
C HIS A 61 19.90 27.26 1.51
N ARG A 62 19.49 26.27 0.72
CA ARG A 62 19.18 24.93 1.24
C ARG A 62 20.40 24.23 1.84
N ARG A 63 21.58 24.34 1.22
CA ARG A 63 22.82 23.77 1.79
C ARG A 63 23.13 24.38 3.15
N LEU A 64 23.09 25.71 3.27
CA LEU A 64 23.33 26.41 4.53
C LEU A 64 22.33 25.97 5.62
N LEU A 65 21.04 25.87 5.28
CA LEU A 65 19.98 25.44 6.20
C LEU A 65 20.18 23.99 6.65
N VAL A 66 20.45 23.08 5.72
CA VAL A 66 20.66 21.65 6.00
C VAL A 66 21.91 21.43 6.86
N ASP A 67 23.02 22.08 6.52
CA ASP A 67 24.28 21.94 7.27
C ASP A 67 24.10 22.42 8.72
N ALA A 68 23.41 23.56 8.93
CA ALA A 68 23.12 24.08 10.27
C ALA A 68 22.16 23.17 11.07
N ALA A 69 21.20 22.54 10.41
CA ALA A 69 20.25 21.62 11.04
C ALA A 69 20.92 20.28 11.44
N ASP A 70 21.81 19.76 10.60
CA ASP A 70 22.56 18.52 10.85
C ASP A 70 23.41 18.64 12.14
N GLU A 71 24.01 19.80 12.43
CA GLU A 71 24.78 20.06 13.66
C GLU A 71 23.98 19.86 14.95
N ILE A 72 22.67 20.07 14.89
CA ILE A 72 21.78 19.95 16.05
C ILE A 72 20.93 18.69 16.01
N GLY A 73 21.16 17.78 15.05
CA GLY A 73 20.43 16.52 14.91
C GLY A 73 19.01 16.68 14.36
N VAL A 74 18.76 17.74 13.59
CA VAL A 74 17.48 18.06 12.96
C VAL A 74 17.60 17.89 11.44
N GLY A 75 16.60 17.27 10.81
CA GLY A 75 16.45 17.17 9.37
C GLY A 75 15.54 18.27 8.82
N VAL A 76 15.80 18.70 7.60
CA VAL A 76 15.03 19.73 6.88
C VAL A 76 14.21 19.06 5.78
N VAL A 77 12.93 19.39 5.71
CA VAL A 77 11.98 18.80 4.75
C VAL A 77 11.20 19.90 4.04
N ALA A 78 11.36 19.99 2.72
CA ALA A 78 10.49 20.77 1.86
C ALA A 78 9.35 19.88 1.35
N ALA A 79 8.14 20.07 1.87
CA ALA A 79 6.93 19.36 1.47
C ALA A 79 5.71 20.15 1.93
N GLY A 80 4.58 20.03 1.23
CA GLY A 80 3.34 20.71 1.62
C GLY A 80 2.82 20.28 2.99
N ALA A 81 3.14 19.06 3.44
CA ALA A 81 2.88 18.51 4.77
C ALA A 81 3.79 17.30 5.01
N VAL A 82 3.99 16.93 6.28
CA VAL A 82 4.84 15.78 6.68
C VAL A 82 3.99 14.69 7.35
N PRO A 83 4.20 13.39 7.04
CA PRO A 83 3.35 12.30 7.51
C PRO A 83 3.44 11.97 9.01
N LEU A 84 4.46 12.47 9.72
CA LEU A 84 4.74 12.06 11.09
C LEU A 84 4.77 13.28 12.01
N SER A 85 3.67 13.52 12.71
CA SER A 85 3.56 14.57 13.73
C SER A 85 2.72 14.10 14.92
N VAL A 86 2.91 14.76 16.07
CA VAL A 86 2.05 14.59 17.25
C VAL A 86 1.35 15.92 17.48
N PRO A 87 0.06 16.07 17.11
CA PRO A 87 -0.63 17.35 17.19
C PRO A 87 -0.55 18.04 18.56
N ALA A 88 -0.50 17.27 19.64
CA ALA A 88 -0.39 17.79 21.01
C ALA A 88 0.99 18.39 21.36
N GLU A 89 2.04 18.09 20.58
CA GLU A 89 3.41 18.54 20.80
C GLU A 89 3.77 19.77 19.94
N LEU A 90 2.87 20.20 19.06
CA LEU A 90 3.10 21.31 18.15
C LEU A 90 2.82 22.65 18.83
N GLN A 91 3.78 23.57 18.70
CA GLN A 91 3.73 24.87 19.37
C GLN A 91 3.73 26.00 18.34
N ILE A 92 2.85 26.98 18.57
CA ILE A 92 2.86 28.24 17.84
C ILE A 92 4.09 29.04 18.25
N THR A 93 4.71 29.71 17.28
CA THR A 93 5.86 30.60 17.52
C THR A 93 5.42 31.76 18.42
N GLN A 94 6.22 32.05 19.45
CA GLN A 94 5.86 32.96 20.54
C GLN A 94 6.04 34.45 20.18
N THR A 95 5.54 34.86 19.01
CA THR A 95 5.46 36.29 18.62
C THR A 95 4.07 36.84 18.90
N PRO A 96 3.91 38.15 19.19
CA PRO A 96 2.60 38.76 19.40
C PRO A 96 1.63 38.54 18.22
N ARG A 97 2.13 38.59 16.98
CA ARG A 97 1.35 38.35 15.74
C ARG A 97 0.72 36.96 15.75
N TYR A 98 1.53 35.92 15.98
CA TYR A 98 1.08 34.54 15.89
C TYR A 98 0.21 34.11 17.07
N LEU A 99 0.49 34.64 18.27
CA LEU A 99 -0.39 34.44 19.43
C LEU A 99 -1.77 35.07 19.22
N HIS A 100 -1.83 36.24 18.58
CA HIS A 100 -3.09 36.86 18.19
C HIS A 100 -3.83 36.02 17.13
N MET A 101 -3.12 35.51 16.11
CA MET A 101 -3.72 34.60 15.12
C MET A 101 -4.27 33.33 15.77
N LEU A 102 -3.57 32.73 16.74
CA LEU A 102 -4.09 31.58 17.48
C LEU A 102 -5.36 31.93 18.26
N ALA A 103 -5.41 33.11 18.88
CA ALA A 103 -6.56 33.57 19.64
C ALA A 103 -7.80 33.79 18.75
N ASP A 104 -7.60 34.31 17.54
CA ASP A 104 -8.71 34.73 16.67
C ASP A 104 -9.18 33.60 15.74
N TYR A 105 -8.26 32.79 15.20
CA TYR A 105 -8.56 31.78 14.17
C TYR A 105 -8.57 30.33 14.71
N GLN A 106 -8.11 30.12 15.95
CA GLN A 106 -8.29 28.88 16.72
C GLN A 106 -7.91 27.61 15.95
N LEU A 107 -8.91 26.84 15.50
CA LEU A 107 -8.72 25.57 14.80
C LEU A 107 -7.82 25.70 13.57
N LEU A 108 -8.03 26.77 12.78
CA LEU A 108 -7.27 26.98 11.54
C LEU A 108 -5.78 27.21 11.82
N ALA A 109 -5.47 27.98 12.87
CA ALA A 109 -4.09 28.22 13.30
C ALA A 109 -3.43 26.94 13.83
N ARG A 110 -4.16 26.08 14.57
CA ARG A 110 -3.62 24.81 15.10
C ARG A 110 -3.38 23.76 14.01
N GLU A 111 -4.19 23.76 12.96
CA GLU A 111 -4.07 22.79 11.87
C GLU A 111 -3.20 23.28 10.70
N GLN A 112 -2.66 24.50 10.76
CA GLN A 112 -1.77 25.05 9.73
C GLN A 112 -0.35 24.47 9.88
N LEU A 113 -0.22 23.18 9.55
CA LEU A 113 1.04 22.43 9.51
C LEU A 113 1.45 22.16 8.07
N ILE A 114 1.47 23.25 7.30
CA ILE A 114 1.67 23.21 5.86
C ILE A 114 2.80 24.16 5.49
N CYS A 115 3.59 23.78 4.49
CA CYS A 115 4.64 24.63 3.93
C CYS A 115 4.38 24.92 2.44
N ALA A 116 4.73 26.11 2.00
CA ALA A 116 4.56 26.60 0.65
C ALA A 116 5.88 26.92 -0.06
N THR A 117 5.79 27.08 -1.38
CA THR A 117 6.79 27.80 -2.16
C THR A 117 6.08 28.96 -2.86
N HIS A 118 6.57 30.19 -2.67
CA HIS A 118 6.04 31.37 -3.33
C HIS A 118 6.98 31.84 -4.42
N VAL A 119 6.44 32.31 -5.56
CA VAL A 119 7.25 32.82 -6.67
C VAL A 119 6.84 34.25 -7.00
N HIS A 120 7.82 35.15 -7.03
CA HIS A 120 7.67 36.57 -7.32
C HIS A 120 8.22 36.91 -8.71
N VAL A 121 7.42 37.59 -9.52
CA VAL A 121 7.83 38.17 -10.81
C VAL A 121 7.62 39.68 -10.76
N GLY A 122 8.63 40.45 -11.15
CA GLY A 122 8.60 41.91 -11.10
C GLY A 122 7.57 42.50 -12.05
N ILE A 123 6.70 43.37 -11.53
CA ILE A 123 5.73 44.16 -12.29
C ILE A 123 5.63 45.51 -11.58
N ASP A 124 6.11 46.57 -12.24
CA ASP A 124 6.21 47.91 -11.62
C ASP A 124 4.84 48.56 -11.44
N ASP A 125 3.93 48.38 -12.40
CA ASP A 125 2.60 48.98 -12.38
C ASP A 125 1.58 48.06 -11.68
N ARG A 126 0.93 48.59 -10.64
CA ARG A 126 -0.01 47.81 -9.82
C ARG A 126 -1.32 47.50 -10.55
N ASP A 127 -1.78 48.34 -11.46
CA ASP A 127 -2.98 48.08 -12.26
C ASP A 127 -2.69 46.96 -13.27
N GLU A 128 -1.51 47.00 -13.89
CA GLU A 128 -1.00 45.92 -14.74
C GLU A 128 -0.88 44.60 -13.95
N ALA A 129 -0.37 44.64 -12.71
CA ALA A 129 -0.28 43.44 -11.86
C ALA A 129 -1.67 42.83 -11.57
N ILE A 130 -2.67 43.65 -11.24
CA ILE A 130 -4.06 43.18 -11.02
C ILE A 130 -4.67 42.61 -12.30
N ALA A 131 -4.45 43.26 -13.45
CA ALA A 131 -4.96 42.78 -14.73
C ALA A 131 -4.33 41.43 -15.10
N ILE A 132 -3.00 41.29 -14.98
CA ILE A 132 -2.28 40.05 -15.27
C ILE A 132 -2.69 38.93 -14.32
N ALA A 133 -2.89 39.23 -13.02
CA ALA A 133 -3.34 38.24 -12.04
C ALA A 133 -4.63 37.53 -12.50
N ASN A 134 -5.63 38.30 -12.93
CA ASN A 134 -6.90 37.75 -13.41
C ASN A 134 -6.77 36.93 -14.71
N ARG A 135 -5.80 37.26 -15.58
CA ARG A 135 -5.56 36.54 -16.85
C ARG A 135 -4.83 35.21 -16.64
N LEU A 136 -4.08 35.07 -15.55
CA LEU A 136 -3.30 33.87 -15.24
C LEU A 136 -4.09 32.79 -14.50
N LEU A 137 -5.31 33.05 -14.06
CA LEU A 137 -6.11 32.07 -13.31
C LEU A 137 -6.22 30.68 -13.97
N PRO A 138 -6.34 30.55 -15.31
CA PRO A 138 -6.37 29.25 -15.97
C PRO A 138 -5.10 28.40 -15.80
N CYS A 139 -3.94 29.00 -15.53
CA CYS A 139 -2.68 28.25 -15.38
C CYS A 139 -2.42 27.76 -13.95
N LEU A 140 -3.09 28.32 -12.94
CA LEU A 140 -2.84 27.99 -11.52
C LEU A 140 -3.03 26.51 -11.19
N PRO A 141 -4.08 25.80 -11.67
CA PRO A 141 -4.24 24.37 -11.41
C PRO A 141 -3.05 23.54 -11.91
N THR A 142 -2.49 23.88 -13.07
CA THR A 142 -1.34 23.17 -13.64
C THR A 142 -0.08 23.39 -12.79
N LEU A 143 0.15 24.61 -12.30
CA LEU A 143 1.29 24.92 -11.42
C LEU A 143 1.17 24.23 -10.05
N LEU A 144 -0.05 24.17 -9.49
CA LEU A 144 -0.33 23.39 -8.28
C LEU A 144 -0.07 21.89 -8.50
N ALA A 145 -0.52 21.33 -9.62
CA ALA A 145 -0.32 19.92 -9.94
C ALA A 145 1.17 19.55 -10.03
N LEU A 146 2.00 20.42 -10.62
CA LEU A 146 3.46 20.24 -10.70
C LEU A 146 4.15 20.25 -9.33
N SER A 147 3.69 21.10 -8.40
CA SER A 147 4.30 21.29 -7.09
C SER A 147 3.82 20.32 -6.01
N ALA A 148 2.72 19.59 -6.26
CA ALA A 148 2.06 18.74 -5.26
C ALA A 148 3.03 17.80 -4.51
N SER A 149 3.05 17.91 -3.18
CA SER A 149 4.02 17.22 -2.33
C SER A 149 3.47 16.84 -0.94
N SER A 150 2.15 16.80 -0.76
CA SER A 150 1.53 16.55 0.55
C SER A 150 0.42 15.49 0.50
N PRO A 151 0.74 14.20 0.24
CA PRO A 151 -0.27 13.15 0.13
C PRO A 151 -0.77 12.62 1.48
N PHE A 152 0.05 12.74 2.52
CA PHE A 152 -0.24 12.19 3.85
C PHE A 152 -0.70 13.26 4.83
N TRP A 153 -1.55 12.86 5.77
CA TRP A 153 -1.89 13.67 6.92
C TRP A 153 -0.88 13.52 8.05
N ALA A 154 -0.98 14.41 9.02
CA ALA A 154 -0.17 14.49 10.25
C ALA A 154 -0.02 13.16 11.01
N ASP A 155 -1.00 12.27 10.90
CA ASP A 155 -1.05 10.96 11.56
C ASP A 155 -0.55 9.82 10.66
N GLY A 156 -0.04 10.14 9.47
CA GLY A 156 0.47 9.20 8.48
C GLY A 156 -0.58 8.58 7.58
N SER A 157 -1.84 8.99 7.67
CA SER A 157 -2.91 8.48 6.80
C SER A 157 -2.72 9.05 5.39
N ASP A 158 -2.84 8.21 4.36
CA ASP A 158 -2.94 8.73 2.99
C ASP A 158 -4.30 9.43 2.84
N THR A 159 -4.27 10.71 2.48
CA THR A 159 -5.47 11.54 2.34
C THR A 159 -6.23 11.26 1.04
N GLY A 160 -5.58 10.58 0.10
CA GLY A 160 -5.98 10.51 -1.30
C GLY A 160 -5.63 11.76 -2.10
N TYR A 161 -5.29 12.89 -1.51
CA TYR A 161 -4.93 14.09 -2.28
C TYR A 161 -3.45 14.06 -2.68
N ALA A 162 -3.08 14.75 -3.75
CA ALA A 162 -1.69 15.03 -4.07
C ALA A 162 -1.21 16.27 -3.30
N SER A 163 -2.08 17.26 -3.08
CA SER A 163 -1.83 18.42 -2.21
C SER A 163 -2.91 18.49 -1.13
N MET A 164 -2.64 17.92 0.05
CA MET A 164 -3.46 18.14 1.25
C MET A 164 -3.34 19.56 1.76
N ARG A 165 -2.18 20.22 1.54
CA ARG A 165 -1.98 21.63 1.87
C ARG A 165 -3.09 22.50 1.33
N THR A 166 -3.47 22.29 0.06
CA THR A 166 -4.54 23.06 -0.57
C THR A 166 -5.87 22.95 0.20
N LEU A 167 -6.20 21.79 0.76
CA LEU A 167 -7.43 21.62 1.54
C LEU A 167 -7.38 22.33 2.89
N VAL A 168 -6.22 22.30 3.55
CA VAL A 168 -5.99 23.03 4.80
C VAL A 168 -6.11 24.54 4.55
N TRP A 169 -5.42 25.02 3.51
CA TRP A 169 -5.30 26.44 3.18
C TRP A 169 -6.64 27.09 2.85
N ARG A 170 -7.45 26.46 1.99
CA ARG A 170 -8.74 27.00 1.49
C ARG A 170 -9.81 27.31 2.54
N ARG A 171 -9.56 26.98 3.81
CA ARG A 171 -10.46 27.28 4.92
C ARG A 171 -10.25 28.68 5.51
N TRP A 172 -9.16 29.36 5.14
CA TRP A 172 -8.84 30.70 5.62
C TRP A 172 -9.69 31.79 4.93
N PRO A 173 -10.05 32.88 5.63
CA PRO A 173 -11.13 33.80 5.22
C PRO A 173 -10.94 34.53 3.88
N THR A 174 -9.70 34.78 3.48
CA THR A 174 -9.33 35.57 2.28
C THR A 174 -8.65 34.71 1.22
N THR A 175 -8.86 33.39 1.27
CA THR A 175 -8.34 32.47 0.26
C THR A 175 -9.21 32.46 -0.99
N GLY A 176 -8.59 32.17 -2.13
CA GLY A 176 -9.22 32.13 -3.44
C GLY A 176 -8.22 32.45 -4.54
N LEU A 177 -8.64 32.31 -5.78
CA LEU A 177 -7.79 32.45 -6.97
C LEU A 177 -7.04 33.79 -7.03
N ALA A 178 -7.77 34.89 -7.11
CA ALA A 178 -7.28 36.26 -7.09
C ALA A 178 -8.41 37.19 -6.60
N ALA A 179 -8.07 38.44 -6.29
CA ALA A 179 -9.06 39.44 -5.93
C ALA A 179 -10.00 39.75 -7.12
N PRO A 180 -11.34 39.78 -6.92
CA PRO A 180 -12.31 40.04 -7.98
C PRO A 180 -12.43 41.54 -8.28
N VAL A 181 -11.32 42.17 -8.63
CA VAL A 181 -11.16 43.61 -8.87
C VAL A 181 -10.37 43.86 -10.15
N GLN A 182 -10.53 45.04 -10.74
CA GLN A 182 -9.91 45.39 -12.02
C GLN A 182 -8.80 46.44 -11.91
N SER A 183 -8.65 47.08 -10.75
CA SER A 183 -7.62 48.09 -10.51
C SER A 183 -6.99 47.96 -9.12
N ALA A 184 -5.80 48.53 -8.96
CA ALA A 184 -5.11 48.66 -7.69
C ALA A 184 -5.93 49.49 -6.68
N THR A 185 -6.69 50.48 -7.16
CA THR A 185 -7.57 51.29 -6.30
C THR A 185 -8.71 50.44 -5.72
N GLU A 186 -9.35 49.62 -6.54
CA GLU A 186 -10.37 48.68 -6.09
C GLU A 186 -9.79 47.61 -5.16
N TYR A 187 -8.59 47.12 -5.45
CA TYR A 187 -7.88 46.18 -4.58
C TYR A 187 -7.62 46.79 -3.19
N ASP A 188 -7.10 48.01 -3.13
CA ASP A 188 -6.85 48.70 -1.86
C ASP A 188 -8.15 48.97 -1.09
N ALA A 189 -9.24 49.28 -1.79
CA ALA A 189 -10.55 49.45 -1.17
C ALA A 189 -11.08 48.13 -0.59
N LEU A 190 -10.92 47.00 -1.31
CA LEU A 190 -11.28 45.67 -0.84
C LEU A 190 -10.49 45.29 0.41
N VAL A 191 -9.17 45.47 0.41
CA VAL A 191 -8.32 45.15 1.57
C VAL A 191 -8.68 46.01 2.77
N LYS A 192 -8.88 47.33 2.58
CA LYS A 192 -9.33 48.23 3.64
C LYS A 192 -10.67 47.80 4.22
N ALA A 193 -11.61 47.36 3.39
CA ALA A 193 -12.91 46.88 3.85
C ALA A 193 -12.78 45.58 4.70
N LEU A 194 -11.92 44.64 4.29
CA LEU A 194 -11.65 43.40 5.03
C LEU A 194 -10.96 43.64 6.38
N ILE A 195 -10.04 44.62 6.45
CA ILE A 195 -9.40 45.04 7.71
C ILE A 195 -10.44 45.74 8.60
N ALA A 196 -11.24 46.65 8.04
CA ALA A 196 -12.27 47.37 8.78
C ALA A 196 -13.35 46.45 9.35
N SER A 197 -13.63 45.31 8.69
CA SER A 197 -14.55 44.29 9.21
C SER A 197 -13.93 43.41 10.30
N GLN A 198 -12.65 43.60 10.63
CA GLN A 198 -11.89 42.81 11.61
C GLN A 198 -11.84 41.30 11.29
N VAL A 199 -12.13 40.92 10.04
CA VAL A 199 -11.98 39.53 9.58
C VAL A 199 -10.50 39.19 9.39
N ILE A 200 -9.71 40.20 9.00
CA ILE A 200 -8.26 40.16 8.94
C ILE A 200 -7.65 41.35 9.67
N THR A 201 -6.41 41.23 10.12
CA THR A 201 -5.72 42.23 10.93
C THR A 201 -4.87 43.19 10.10
N ASP A 202 -4.28 42.72 8.99
CA ASP A 202 -3.41 43.50 8.12
C ASP A 202 -3.32 42.93 6.69
N TYR A 203 -2.54 43.62 5.84
CA TYR A 203 -2.28 43.23 4.44
C TYR A 203 -1.62 41.85 4.31
N GLY A 204 -0.87 41.38 5.32
CA GLY A 204 -0.23 40.06 5.32
C GLY A 204 -1.24 38.91 5.37
N MET A 205 -2.48 39.19 5.79
CA MET A 205 -3.58 38.23 5.85
C MET A 205 -4.44 38.17 4.57
N ILE A 206 -3.94 38.67 3.43
CA ILE A 206 -4.59 38.51 2.14
C ILE A 206 -4.11 37.23 1.46
N TYR A 207 -4.88 36.15 1.53
CA TYR A 207 -4.42 34.81 1.17
C TYR A 207 -4.80 34.34 -0.24
N PHE A 208 -4.95 35.26 -1.19
CA PHE A 208 -5.19 34.88 -2.58
C PHE A 208 -4.01 34.06 -3.14
N ASP A 209 -4.34 33.05 -3.97
CA ASP A 209 -3.37 32.16 -4.61
C ASP A 209 -2.45 32.92 -5.60
N LEU A 210 -2.94 34.05 -6.12
CA LEU A 210 -2.18 35.00 -6.93
C LEU A 210 -2.54 36.43 -6.51
N ARG A 211 -1.54 37.22 -6.10
CA ARG A 211 -1.74 38.59 -5.61
C ARG A 211 -0.57 39.53 -5.94
N PRO A 212 -0.78 40.85 -6.02
CA PRO A 212 0.31 41.80 -5.89
C PRO A 212 0.92 41.70 -4.49
N SER A 213 2.24 41.70 -4.38
CA SER A 213 2.92 41.76 -3.08
C SER A 213 2.65 43.10 -2.39
N SER A 214 2.56 43.07 -1.06
CA SER A 214 2.39 44.27 -0.23
C SER A 214 3.70 44.98 0.09
N HIS A 215 4.85 44.34 -0.16
CA HIS A 215 6.18 44.83 0.21
C HIS A 215 7.16 44.93 -0.96
N ALA A 216 6.81 44.37 -2.13
CA ALA A 216 7.62 44.44 -3.35
C ALA A 216 6.76 44.72 -4.59
N PRO A 217 7.30 45.41 -5.62
CA PRO A 217 6.62 45.62 -6.91
C PRO A 217 6.63 44.34 -7.74
N THR A 218 5.93 43.32 -7.24
CA THR A 218 5.91 41.97 -7.82
C THR A 218 4.50 41.41 -7.81
N LEU A 219 4.20 40.58 -8.81
CA LEU A 219 3.09 39.63 -8.74
C LEU A 219 3.59 38.32 -8.11
N GLU A 220 2.86 37.85 -7.12
CA GLU A 220 3.24 36.77 -6.22
C GLU A 220 2.30 35.56 -6.39
N LEU A 221 2.88 34.42 -6.76
CA LEU A 221 2.22 33.12 -6.85
C LEU A 221 2.35 32.37 -5.52
N ARG A 222 1.22 32.01 -4.89
CA ARG A 222 1.17 31.34 -3.56
C ARG A 222 0.47 29.98 -3.55
N VAL A 223 0.03 29.52 -4.72
CA VAL A 223 -0.74 28.28 -4.85
C VAL A 223 0.08 27.02 -4.53
N CYS A 224 1.40 27.05 -4.75
CA CYS A 224 2.23 25.85 -4.76
C CYS A 224 2.51 25.26 -3.38
N ASP A 225 2.59 23.94 -3.30
CA ASP A 225 3.17 23.26 -2.13
C ASP A 225 4.68 23.54 -2.07
N SER A 226 5.26 23.46 -0.86
CA SER A 226 6.72 23.40 -0.71
C SER A 226 7.27 22.18 -1.45
N CYS A 227 8.29 22.36 -2.27
CA CYS A 227 8.76 21.35 -3.21
C CYS A 227 10.06 20.68 -2.73
N PRO A 228 10.16 19.35 -2.56
CA PRO A 228 11.44 18.72 -2.21
C PRO A 228 12.54 18.95 -3.25
N SER A 229 12.17 18.99 -4.54
CA SER A 229 13.11 19.21 -5.64
C SER A 229 13.20 20.69 -6.02
N VAL A 230 14.41 21.25 -6.01
CA VAL A 230 14.69 22.60 -6.54
C VAL A 230 14.34 22.69 -8.03
N ASP A 231 14.55 21.61 -8.78
CA ASP A 231 14.26 21.56 -10.22
C ASP A 231 12.74 21.74 -10.49
N THR A 232 11.88 21.28 -9.58
CA THR A 232 10.42 21.54 -9.65
C THR A 232 10.11 23.02 -9.43
N ILE A 233 10.80 23.67 -8.48
CA ILE A 233 10.65 25.11 -8.23
C ILE A 233 11.07 25.92 -9.45
N VAL A 234 12.22 25.58 -10.05
CA VAL A 234 12.73 26.24 -11.26
C VAL A 234 11.76 26.07 -12.43
N LEU A 235 11.19 24.88 -12.62
CA LEU A 235 10.17 24.62 -13.63
C LEU A 235 8.93 25.50 -13.43
N VAL A 236 8.36 25.51 -12.21
CA VAL A 236 7.19 26.33 -11.87
C VAL A 236 7.49 27.81 -12.07
N ALA A 237 8.66 28.28 -11.61
CA ALA A 237 9.06 29.68 -11.71
C ALA A 237 9.26 30.13 -13.16
N GLY A 238 9.88 29.29 -14.00
CA GLY A 238 10.06 29.57 -15.42
C GLY A 238 8.73 29.63 -16.19
N LEU A 239 7.84 28.67 -15.95
CA LEU A 239 6.49 28.67 -16.55
C LEU A 239 5.69 29.88 -16.09
N TYR A 240 5.72 30.20 -14.80
CA TYR A 240 5.02 31.36 -14.26
C TYR A 240 5.55 32.67 -14.83
N ARG A 241 6.88 32.87 -14.89
CA ARG A 241 7.47 34.08 -15.48
C ARG A 241 7.13 34.21 -16.97
N ALA A 242 7.19 33.13 -17.74
CA ALA A 242 6.81 33.14 -19.16
C ALA A 242 5.32 33.47 -19.34
N ALA A 243 4.45 32.93 -18.49
CA ALA A 243 3.02 33.25 -18.51
C ALA A 243 2.75 34.71 -18.16
N VAL A 244 3.42 35.26 -17.13
CA VAL A 244 3.34 36.69 -16.77
C VAL A 244 3.78 37.56 -17.96
N ALA A 245 4.89 37.22 -18.62
CA ALA A 245 5.37 37.97 -19.79
C ALA A 245 4.34 37.96 -20.94
N ARG A 246 3.78 36.79 -21.26
CA ARG A 246 2.74 36.64 -22.30
C ARG A 246 1.51 37.49 -21.99
N GLU A 247 1.02 37.45 -20.76
CA GLU A 247 -0.17 38.20 -20.38
C GLU A 247 0.09 39.72 -20.27
N ALA A 248 1.31 40.12 -19.90
CA ALA A 248 1.73 41.52 -19.95
C ALA A 248 1.75 42.05 -21.39
N GLU A 249 2.32 41.29 -22.34
CA GLU A 249 2.28 41.61 -23.77
C GLU A 249 0.83 41.74 -24.28
N ALA A 250 -0.04 40.79 -23.92
CA ALA A 250 -1.44 40.79 -24.32
C ALA A 250 -2.21 41.99 -23.73
N PHE A 251 -1.99 42.32 -22.47
CA PHE A 251 -2.59 43.48 -21.78
C PHE A 251 -2.17 44.79 -22.44
N ARG A 252 -0.87 44.98 -22.67
CA ARG A 252 -0.32 46.19 -23.33
C ARG A 252 -0.79 46.32 -24.78
N ALA A 253 -1.03 45.20 -25.45
CA ALA A 253 -1.63 45.17 -26.79
C ALA A 253 -3.15 45.44 -26.79
N GLY A 254 -3.78 45.62 -25.63
CA GLY A 254 -5.22 45.87 -25.51
C GLY A 254 -6.09 44.64 -25.76
N THR A 255 -5.53 43.42 -25.65
CA THR A 255 -6.28 42.18 -25.83
C THR A 255 -7.25 42.00 -24.66
N PRO A 256 -8.56 41.79 -24.90
CA PRO A 256 -9.51 41.54 -23.82
C PRO A 256 -9.10 40.36 -22.93
N ALA A 257 -9.38 40.43 -21.63
CA ALA A 257 -9.15 39.30 -20.73
C ALA A 257 -10.19 38.20 -21.01
N PRO A 258 -9.81 36.91 -20.96
CA PRO A 258 -10.76 35.82 -21.11
C PRO A 258 -11.78 35.86 -19.96
N ALA A 259 -13.06 35.65 -20.29
CA ALA A 259 -14.11 35.53 -19.28
C ALA A 259 -13.93 34.21 -18.53
N PHE A 260 -13.65 34.28 -17.22
CA PHE A 260 -13.31 33.11 -16.42
C PHE A 260 -14.17 33.00 -15.16
N PRO A 261 -15.10 32.02 -15.08
CA PRO A 261 -15.90 31.80 -13.88
C PRO A 261 -15.04 31.29 -12.71
N SER A 262 -14.99 32.06 -11.62
CA SER A 262 -14.19 31.72 -10.42
C SER A 262 -14.57 30.35 -9.80
N THR A 263 -15.83 29.94 -9.91
CA THR A 263 -16.29 28.60 -9.46
C THR A 263 -15.61 27.48 -10.22
N VAL A 264 -15.44 27.63 -11.54
CA VAL A 264 -14.78 26.61 -12.39
C VAL A 264 -13.29 26.55 -12.04
N GLY A 265 -12.62 27.71 -11.88
CA GLY A 265 -11.23 27.72 -11.44
C GLY A 265 -11.01 27.13 -10.05
N SER A 266 -11.92 27.37 -9.11
CA SER A 266 -11.87 26.76 -7.78
C SER A 266 -12.05 25.24 -7.82
N ALA A 267 -12.89 24.75 -8.74
CA ALA A 267 -13.05 23.31 -8.99
C ALA A 267 -11.83 22.70 -9.67
N ALA A 268 -11.20 23.42 -10.60
CA ALA A 268 -9.97 23.01 -11.27
C ALA A 268 -8.79 22.93 -10.29
N LEU A 269 -8.64 23.91 -9.38
CA LEU A 269 -7.66 23.85 -8.29
C LEU A 269 -7.90 22.66 -7.37
N TRP A 270 -9.16 22.39 -7.02
CA TRP A 270 -9.49 21.19 -6.23
C TRP A 270 -9.10 19.90 -6.97
N ARG A 271 -9.37 19.83 -8.28
CA ARG A 271 -8.99 18.68 -9.12
C ARG A 271 -7.47 18.49 -9.16
N ALA A 272 -6.71 19.58 -9.33
CA ALA A 272 -5.26 19.56 -9.29
C ALA A 272 -4.73 19.09 -7.93
N ALA A 273 -5.29 19.62 -6.83
CA ALA A 273 -4.94 19.18 -5.48
C ALA A 273 -5.25 17.69 -5.26
N ARG A 274 -6.33 17.16 -5.84
CA ARG A 274 -6.67 15.73 -5.73
C ARG A 274 -5.73 14.84 -6.54
N SER A 275 -5.44 15.24 -7.77
CA SER A 275 -4.89 14.33 -8.78
C SER A 275 -3.38 14.48 -8.97
N GLY A 276 -2.81 15.66 -8.69
CA GLY A 276 -1.42 15.95 -9.03
C GLY A 276 -1.18 15.76 -10.53
N LEU A 277 -0.05 15.15 -10.89
CA LEU A 277 0.24 14.74 -12.27
C LEU A 277 -0.23 13.31 -12.58
N GLU A 278 -0.71 12.60 -11.56
CA GLU A 278 -0.99 11.18 -11.61
C GLU A 278 -2.37 10.84 -12.16
N GLY A 279 -3.24 11.83 -12.33
CA GLY A 279 -4.56 11.70 -12.93
C GLY A 279 -4.90 12.86 -13.87
N ASP A 280 -6.20 13.14 -14.00
CA ASP A 280 -6.70 14.20 -14.88
C ASP A 280 -6.67 15.58 -14.22
N LEU A 281 -6.39 16.59 -15.04
CA LEU A 281 -6.62 18.00 -14.73
C LEU A 281 -7.85 18.52 -15.47
N VAL A 282 -8.40 19.63 -14.99
CA VAL A 282 -9.39 20.39 -15.75
C VAL A 282 -8.63 21.36 -16.65
N ASP A 283 -8.65 21.10 -17.95
CA ASP A 283 -8.14 22.02 -18.96
C ASP A 283 -9.11 23.20 -19.10
N LEU A 284 -8.56 24.39 -18.90
CA LEU A 284 -9.29 25.66 -18.92
C LEU A 284 -8.91 26.55 -20.12
N THR A 285 -8.07 26.03 -21.02
CA THR A 285 -7.57 26.79 -22.18
C THR A 285 -8.53 26.74 -23.37
N GLY A 286 -9.37 25.69 -23.44
CA GLY A 286 -10.43 25.56 -24.44
C GLY A 286 -11.69 26.38 -24.14
N PRO A 287 -12.63 26.48 -25.10
CA PRO A 287 -13.89 27.21 -24.91
C PRO A 287 -14.81 26.55 -23.87
N VAL A 288 -14.61 25.26 -23.59
CA VAL A 288 -15.35 24.49 -22.58
C VAL A 288 -14.35 23.74 -21.71
N PRO A 289 -14.47 23.79 -20.37
CA PRO A 289 -13.62 23.01 -19.48
C PRO A 289 -13.71 21.51 -19.79
N ALA A 290 -12.55 20.84 -19.86
CA ALA A 290 -12.48 19.42 -20.18
C ALA A 290 -11.56 18.68 -19.20
N SER A 291 -11.92 17.44 -18.83
CA SER A 291 -11.02 16.54 -18.09
C SER A 291 -10.00 15.98 -19.07
N ARG A 292 -8.71 16.18 -18.81
CA ARG A 292 -7.62 15.69 -19.66
C ARG A 292 -6.46 15.17 -18.80
N PRO A 293 -5.68 14.19 -19.28
CA PRO A 293 -4.47 13.74 -18.58
C PRO A 293 -3.54 14.91 -18.25
N ALA A 294 -3.02 14.96 -17.02
CA ALA A 294 -2.19 16.07 -16.57
C ALA A 294 -0.99 16.34 -17.48
N GLY A 295 -0.35 15.27 -18.00
CA GLY A 295 0.80 15.38 -18.89
C GLY A 295 0.49 16.16 -20.18
N ASP A 296 -0.69 15.94 -20.77
CA ASP A 296 -1.11 16.67 -21.97
C ASP A 296 -1.32 18.16 -21.65
N VAL A 297 -2.01 18.46 -20.55
CA VAL A 297 -2.27 19.84 -20.11
C VAL A 297 -0.95 20.59 -19.82
N VAL A 298 0.03 19.92 -19.20
CA VAL A 298 1.36 20.49 -18.93
C VAL A 298 2.11 20.74 -20.25
N ASN A 299 2.14 19.77 -21.17
CA ASN A 299 2.83 19.91 -22.45
C ASN A 299 2.20 21.01 -23.33
N ASP A 300 0.88 21.13 -23.34
CA ASP A 300 0.16 22.19 -24.05
C ASP A 300 0.49 23.57 -23.44
N LEU A 301 0.53 23.69 -22.11
CA LEU A 301 0.93 24.93 -21.43
C LEU A 301 2.36 25.32 -21.82
N VAL A 302 3.33 24.40 -21.73
CA VAL A 302 4.74 24.63 -22.09
C VAL A 302 4.85 25.09 -23.54
N SER A 303 4.18 24.37 -24.46
CA SER A 303 4.18 24.69 -25.89
C SER A 303 3.58 26.07 -26.18
N SER A 304 2.51 26.45 -25.46
CA SER A 304 1.88 27.76 -25.59
C SER A 304 2.76 28.93 -25.12
N LEU A 305 3.74 28.66 -24.26
CA LEU A 305 4.67 29.64 -23.69
C LEU A 305 6.01 29.70 -24.43
N ARG A 306 6.17 28.90 -25.50
CA ARG A 306 7.42 28.79 -26.25
C ARG A 306 8.03 30.14 -26.66
N PRO A 307 7.29 31.12 -27.22
CA PRO A 307 7.89 32.39 -27.63
C PRO A 307 8.56 33.13 -26.46
N GLN A 308 7.91 33.17 -25.29
CA GLN A 308 8.44 33.84 -24.09
C GLN A 308 9.61 33.06 -23.48
N LEU A 309 9.56 31.72 -23.53
CA LEU A 309 10.64 30.85 -23.09
C LEU A 309 11.89 30.98 -23.99
N GLU A 310 11.72 31.04 -25.32
CA GLU A 310 12.82 31.28 -26.25
C GLU A 310 13.41 32.69 -26.08
N ALA A 311 12.57 33.71 -25.87
CA ALA A 311 13.03 35.08 -25.63
C ALA A 311 13.85 35.23 -24.33
N SER A 312 13.58 34.41 -23.33
CA SER A 312 14.33 34.37 -22.07
C SER A 312 15.50 33.37 -22.07
N GLY A 313 15.64 32.55 -23.12
CA GLY A 313 16.67 31.52 -23.22
C GLY A 313 16.38 30.24 -22.44
N ASP A 314 15.15 30.07 -21.93
CA ASP A 314 14.79 29.00 -21.00
C ASP A 314 14.04 27.83 -21.64
N TRP A 315 13.79 27.86 -22.95
CA TRP A 315 13.04 26.81 -23.66
C TRP A 315 13.61 25.40 -23.46
N GLU A 316 14.92 25.23 -23.65
CA GLU A 316 15.55 23.91 -23.54
C GLU A 316 15.51 23.38 -22.10
N MET A 317 15.80 24.26 -21.12
CA MET A 317 15.76 23.91 -19.70
C MET A 317 14.34 23.50 -19.26
N ILE A 318 13.33 24.30 -19.60
CA ILE A 318 11.94 24.03 -19.22
C ILE A 318 11.39 22.79 -19.94
N GLY A 319 11.77 22.57 -21.20
CA GLY A 319 11.43 21.35 -21.92
C GLY A 319 11.97 20.09 -21.23
N GLU A 320 13.25 20.11 -20.84
CA GLU A 320 13.89 18.98 -20.16
C GLU A 320 13.32 18.76 -18.75
N LEU A 321 13.14 19.82 -17.96
CA LEU A 321 12.55 19.73 -16.62
C LEU A 321 11.10 19.23 -16.65
N THR A 322 10.32 19.64 -17.65
CA THR A 322 8.96 19.14 -17.89
C THR A 322 9.00 17.63 -18.11
N ARG A 323 9.83 17.17 -19.06
CA ARG A 323 9.97 15.74 -19.39
C ARG A 323 10.38 14.92 -18.17
N GLN A 324 11.38 15.38 -17.42
CA GLN A 324 11.84 14.70 -16.20
C GLN A 324 10.75 14.64 -15.13
N THR A 325 9.98 15.71 -14.95
CA THR A 325 8.91 15.80 -13.95
C THR A 325 7.74 14.87 -14.30
N LEU A 326 7.31 14.85 -15.57
CA LEU A 326 6.25 13.95 -16.04
C LEU A 326 6.67 12.48 -15.92
N LEU A 327 7.93 12.15 -16.20
CA LEU A 327 8.47 10.82 -16.00
C LEU A 327 8.57 10.44 -14.51
N SER A 328 9.05 11.34 -13.66
CA SER A 328 9.26 11.03 -12.24
C SER A 328 7.97 11.05 -11.43
N GLY A 329 6.92 11.73 -11.91
CA GLY A 329 5.72 12.05 -11.16
C GLY A 329 5.96 13.09 -10.05
N THR A 330 4.88 13.50 -9.41
CA THR A 330 4.90 14.48 -8.30
C THR A 330 5.67 13.94 -7.10
N SER A 331 6.13 14.83 -6.20
CA SER A 331 6.67 14.41 -4.90
C SER A 331 5.68 13.50 -4.16
N SER A 332 4.39 13.82 -4.23
CA SER A 332 3.33 13.01 -3.62
C SER A 332 3.30 11.58 -4.11
N ALA A 333 3.46 11.36 -5.41
CA ALA A 333 3.58 10.00 -5.95
C ALA A 333 4.84 9.30 -5.45
N ARG A 334 5.99 10.01 -5.39
CA ARG A 334 7.23 9.41 -4.89
C ARG A 334 7.15 9.05 -3.41
N GLN A 335 6.47 9.86 -2.59
CA GLN A 335 6.24 9.58 -1.18
C GLN A 335 5.39 8.31 -0.98
N ARG A 336 4.31 8.16 -1.75
CA ARG A 336 3.50 6.91 -1.75
C ARG A 336 4.35 5.70 -2.14
N ARG A 337 5.22 5.86 -3.14
CA ARG A 337 6.17 4.81 -3.54
C ARG A 337 7.16 4.45 -2.44
N ALA A 338 7.71 5.44 -1.73
CA ALA A 338 8.59 5.20 -0.59
C ALA A 338 7.90 4.34 0.48
N LEU A 339 6.65 4.67 0.81
CA LEU A 339 5.84 3.91 1.76
C LEU A 339 5.64 2.45 1.30
N ARG A 340 5.37 2.22 0.01
CA ARG A 340 5.16 0.86 -0.54
C ARG A 340 6.38 -0.05 -0.46
N ARG A 341 7.61 0.51 -0.45
CA ARG A 341 8.83 -0.30 -0.46
C ARG A 341 8.98 -1.18 0.79
N ARG A 342 8.59 -0.69 1.97
CA ARG A 342 8.73 -1.43 3.25
C ARG A 342 7.56 -1.26 4.22
N GLY A 343 6.52 -0.51 3.83
CA GLY A 343 5.39 -0.19 4.70
C GLY A 343 5.70 0.83 5.80
N ARG A 344 6.82 1.56 5.73
CA ARG A 344 7.30 2.46 6.79
C ARG A 344 7.19 3.93 6.39
N LEU A 345 6.51 4.73 7.22
CA LEU A 345 6.45 6.19 7.04
C LEU A 345 7.80 6.89 7.26
N THR A 346 8.70 6.27 8.03
CA THR A 346 10.07 6.78 8.18
C THR A 346 10.80 6.83 6.84
N ASP A 347 10.54 5.88 5.94
CA ASP A 347 11.17 5.85 4.61
C ASP A 347 10.68 7.02 3.74
N VAL A 348 9.43 7.47 3.94
CA VAL A 348 8.88 8.68 3.31
C VAL A 348 9.63 9.92 3.79
N VAL A 349 9.80 10.06 5.11
CA VAL A 349 10.51 11.21 5.70
C VAL A 349 11.98 11.20 5.30
N ASP A 350 12.65 10.05 5.33
CA ASP A 350 14.05 9.92 4.92
C ASP A 350 14.23 10.29 3.43
N GLN A 351 13.30 9.90 2.55
CA GLN A 351 13.31 10.33 1.15
C GLN A 351 13.14 11.85 1.03
N LEU A 352 12.21 12.44 1.76
CA LEU A 352 11.98 13.89 1.73
C LEU A 352 13.21 14.67 2.21
N ILE A 353 13.87 14.23 3.28
CA ILE A 353 15.14 14.81 3.75
C ILE A 353 16.19 14.73 2.65
N ALA A 354 16.33 13.56 2.01
CA ALA A 354 17.35 13.34 0.99
C ALA A 354 17.11 14.17 -0.29
N GLU A 355 15.86 14.27 -0.75
CA GLU A 355 15.49 15.12 -1.89
C GLU A 355 15.69 16.61 -1.56
N THR A 356 15.27 17.05 -0.37
CA THR A 356 15.40 18.45 0.09
C THR A 356 16.87 18.89 0.12
N ALA A 357 17.75 18.03 0.64
CA ALA A 357 19.19 18.25 0.70
C ALA A 357 19.92 18.09 -0.65
N GLY A 358 19.22 17.69 -1.72
CA GLY A 358 19.83 17.41 -3.02
C GLY A 358 20.78 16.20 -3.04
N ARG A 359 20.73 15.34 -2.02
CA ARG A 359 21.55 14.12 -1.89
C ARG A 359 21.05 13.01 -2.81
N VAL A 360 19.77 13.04 -3.14
CA VAL A 360 19.11 12.13 -4.08
C VAL A 360 18.38 12.99 -5.09
N LYS A 361 18.69 12.81 -6.38
CA LYS A 361 17.81 13.34 -7.43
C LYS A 361 16.53 12.51 -7.44
N PRO A 362 15.34 13.10 -7.64
CA PRO A 362 14.14 12.33 -7.96
C PRO A 362 14.53 11.31 -9.03
N THR A 363 14.41 10.02 -8.72
CA THR A 363 15.03 8.95 -9.52
C THR A 363 14.51 9.01 -10.96
N THR A 364 15.23 9.74 -11.80
CA THR A 364 15.36 9.54 -13.24
C THR A 364 16.55 8.61 -13.38
N ALA A 365 16.45 7.39 -12.83
CA ALA A 365 17.14 6.33 -13.51
C ALA A 365 16.57 6.42 -14.93
N ALA A 366 17.35 7.02 -15.82
CA ALA A 366 17.09 6.93 -17.22
C ALA A 366 17.07 5.43 -17.43
N VAL A 367 15.86 4.87 -17.52
CA VAL A 367 15.65 3.76 -18.41
C VAL A 367 16.19 4.33 -19.70
N SER A 368 17.44 3.97 -20.02
CA SER A 368 17.91 4.13 -21.37
C SER A 368 16.74 3.65 -22.22
N HIS A 369 16.17 4.50 -23.06
CA HIS A 369 15.13 4.02 -23.98
C HIS A 369 15.68 2.84 -24.84
N ASP A 370 17.00 2.65 -24.84
CA ASP A 370 17.74 1.53 -25.41
C ASP A 370 17.83 0.25 -24.54
N GLY A 371 17.55 0.33 -23.24
CA GLY A 371 17.57 -0.80 -22.30
C GLY A 371 16.13 -1.17 -21.95
N GLY A 372 15.64 -2.29 -22.50
CA GLY A 372 14.25 -2.76 -22.29
C GLY A 372 13.88 -2.93 -20.80
N LEU A 373 12.61 -3.20 -20.50
CA LEU A 373 12.12 -3.33 -19.10
C LEU A 373 12.87 -4.37 -18.27
N LEU A 374 13.54 -5.33 -18.92
CA LEU A 374 14.39 -6.35 -18.31
C LEU A 374 15.86 -5.92 -18.13
N ALA A 375 16.25 -4.69 -18.45
CA ALA A 375 17.61 -4.20 -18.23
C ALA A 375 18.14 -4.44 -16.80
N PRO A 376 17.32 -4.32 -15.73
CA PRO A 376 17.76 -4.68 -14.37
C PRO A 376 18.18 -6.15 -14.20
N TYR A 377 17.78 -7.07 -15.09
CA TYR A 377 18.21 -8.47 -15.10
C TYR A 377 19.53 -8.70 -15.84
N GLN A 378 20.02 -7.72 -16.61
CA GLN A 378 21.19 -7.88 -17.50
C GLN A 378 22.50 -7.40 -16.86
N LEU A 379 22.47 -6.78 -15.68
CA LEU A 379 23.65 -6.28 -14.99
C LEU A 379 24.46 -7.43 -14.35
N THR A 380 25.20 -8.15 -15.18
CA THR A 380 26.43 -8.82 -14.74
C THR A 380 27.47 -7.74 -14.46
N GLY A 381 28.04 -7.71 -13.25
CA GLY A 381 29.04 -6.70 -12.89
C GLY A 381 30.30 -6.81 -13.75
N GLU A 382 30.98 -5.68 -13.99
CA GLU A 382 32.37 -5.68 -14.46
C GLU A 382 33.19 -6.59 -13.52
N ALA A 383 33.88 -7.58 -14.10
CA ALA A 383 34.59 -8.67 -13.42
C ALA A 383 33.77 -9.91 -12.98
N GLY A 384 32.61 -10.18 -13.58
CA GLY A 384 32.00 -11.53 -13.55
C GLY A 384 31.61 -12.05 -12.16
N LYS A 385 31.45 -11.14 -11.19
CA LYS A 385 30.79 -11.43 -9.92
C LYS A 385 29.37 -10.86 -9.96
N PRO A 386 28.35 -11.59 -9.48
CA PRO A 386 27.02 -11.03 -9.32
C PRO A 386 27.10 -9.78 -8.45
N ALA A 387 26.42 -8.70 -8.84
CA ALA A 387 26.03 -7.66 -7.89
C ALA A 387 25.33 -8.36 -6.71
N ASP A 388 25.58 -7.93 -5.46
CA ASP A 388 25.12 -8.49 -4.18
C ASP A 388 24.21 -9.72 -4.27
N GLY A 389 24.61 -10.85 -3.65
CA GLY A 389 24.07 -12.23 -3.76
C GLY A 389 22.56 -12.51 -3.66
N MET A 390 21.72 -11.49 -3.81
CA MET A 390 20.29 -11.49 -4.14
C MET A 390 19.98 -12.01 -5.56
N PHE A 391 20.91 -11.93 -6.53
CA PHE A 391 20.71 -12.36 -7.92
C PHE A 391 21.07 -13.84 -8.21
N ALA A 392 21.29 -14.65 -7.17
CA ALA A 392 21.70 -16.06 -7.30
C ALA A 392 20.53 -17.07 -7.21
N SER A 393 19.28 -16.61 -7.12
CA SER A 393 18.09 -17.46 -7.08
C SER A 393 17.53 -17.73 -8.48
N TYR A 394 16.89 -18.90 -8.64
CA TYR A 394 16.14 -19.24 -9.84
C TYR A 394 15.00 -18.24 -10.07
N ASP A 395 14.96 -17.62 -11.25
CA ASP A 395 13.83 -16.81 -11.68
C ASP A 395 12.88 -17.62 -12.57
N GLU A 396 11.58 -17.55 -12.26
CA GLU A 396 10.52 -18.35 -12.90
C GLU A 396 10.19 -17.90 -14.32
N ALA A 397 10.50 -16.65 -14.68
CA ALA A 397 10.12 -16.07 -15.97
C ALA A 397 11.32 -15.67 -16.84
N VAL A 398 12.48 -15.44 -16.22
CA VAL A 398 13.72 -14.99 -16.89
C VAL A 398 14.81 -16.04 -16.68
N ASP A 399 15.63 -16.28 -17.71
CA ASP A 399 16.78 -17.17 -17.63
C ASP A 399 18.06 -16.44 -17.14
N ALA A 400 19.15 -17.19 -16.99
CA ALA A 400 20.42 -16.65 -16.49
C ALA A 400 21.08 -15.62 -17.44
N ASP A 401 20.65 -15.56 -18.71
CA ASP A 401 21.11 -14.59 -19.69
C ASP A 401 20.23 -13.31 -19.70
N GLY A 402 19.24 -13.23 -18.81
CA GLY A 402 18.29 -12.12 -18.77
C GLY A 402 17.22 -12.18 -19.87
N ARG A 403 16.98 -13.36 -20.47
CA ARG A 403 15.96 -13.55 -21.52
C ARG A 403 14.69 -14.19 -20.96
N ALA A 404 13.55 -13.83 -21.54
CA ALA A 404 12.27 -14.45 -21.19
C ALA A 404 12.28 -15.96 -21.48
N ARG A 405 11.89 -16.76 -20.50
CA ARG A 405 11.68 -18.21 -20.65
C ARG A 405 10.53 -18.49 -21.64
N PRO A 406 10.49 -19.69 -22.27
CA PRO A 406 9.54 -19.99 -23.34
C PRO A 406 8.07 -19.72 -23.01
N ASN A 407 7.62 -20.09 -21.81
CA ASN A 407 6.26 -19.88 -21.31
C ASN A 407 5.93 -18.41 -21.04
N TYR A 408 6.94 -17.56 -20.79
CA TYR A 408 6.77 -16.14 -20.50
C TYR A 408 7.01 -15.21 -21.69
N LYS A 409 7.57 -15.73 -22.80
CA LYS A 409 7.99 -14.92 -23.96
C LYS A 409 6.88 -13.98 -24.47
N THR A 410 5.66 -14.47 -24.60
CA THR A 410 4.53 -13.67 -25.06
C THR A 410 4.15 -12.60 -24.04
N ALA A 411 4.02 -12.98 -22.76
CA ALA A 411 3.60 -12.07 -21.70
C ALA A 411 4.61 -10.93 -21.50
N LEU A 412 5.89 -11.25 -21.37
CA LEU A 412 6.94 -10.25 -21.18
C LEU A 412 7.11 -9.36 -22.41
N LYS A 413 7.01 -9.90 -23.63
CA LYS A 413 7.06 -9.09 -24.85
C LYS A 413 5.88 -8.09 -24.93
N THR A 414 4.68 -8.50 -24.54
CA THR A 414 3.52 -7.60 -24.51
C THR A 414 3.73 -6.49 -23.49
N ILE A 415 4.18 -6.82 -22.28
CA ILE A 415 4.46 -5.85 -21.21
C ILE A 415 5.56 -4.86 -21.66
N GLU A 416 6.65 -5.36 -22.25
CA GLU A 416 7.71 -4.53 -22.85
C GLU A 416 7.19 -3.61 -23.95
N GLY A 417 6.29 -4.10 -24.81
CA GLY A 417 5.70 -3.32 -25.89
C GLY A 417 4.79 -2.18 -25.43
N LEU A 418 4.20 -2.27 -24.23
CA LEU A 418 3.40 -1.19 -23.65
C LEU A 418 4.27 -0.02 -23.14
N GLY A 419 5.48 -0.33 -22.68
CA GLY A 419 6.42 0.66 -22.14
C GLY A 419 6.08 1.15 -20.72
N VAL A 420 7.08 1.74 -20.06
CA VAL A 420 7.02 2.14 -18.63
C VAL A 420 5.87 3.10 -18.34
N ASP A 421 5.62 4.07 -19.22
CA ASP A 421 4.64 5.13 -18.96
C ASP A 421 3.20 4.60 -18.93
N VAL A 422 2.87 3.70 -19.86
CA VAL A 422 1.55 3.05 -19.90
C VAL A 422 1.39 2.14 -18.68
N LEU A 423 2.41 1.33 -18.37
CA LEU A 423 2.37 0.43 -17.20
C LEU A 423 2.19 1.21 -15.89
N ARG A 424 2.89 2.34 -15.71
CA ARG A 424 2.69 3.23 -14.56
C ARG A 424 1.26 3.77 -14.49
N ALA A 425 0.68 4.17 -15.62
CA ALA A 425 -0.70 4.63 -15.64
C ALA A 425 -1.67 3.52 -15.23
N ARG A 426 -1.49 2.30 -15.74
CA ARG A 426 -2.33 1.14 -15.38
C ARG A 426 -2.19 0.74 -13.91
N ASP A 427 -0.96 0.73 -13.39
CA ASP A 427 -0.70 0.45 -11.97
C ASP A 427 -1.48 1.44 -11.08
N ARG A 428 -1.44 2.74 -11.40
CA ARG A 428 -2.22 3.77 -10.69
C ARG A 428 -3.73 3.57 -10.79
N ASP A 429 -4.26 3.25 -11.97
CA ASP A 429 -5.69 3.01 -12.16
C ASP A 429 -6.17 1.81 -11.33
N ILE A 430 -5.39 0.72 -11.31
CA ILE A 430 -5.64 -0.47 -10.50
C ILE A 430 -5.59 -0.13 -9.00
N GLU A 431 -4.57 0.61 -8.55
CA GLU A 431 -4.47 1.06 -7.16
C GLU A 431 -5.70 1.88 -6.75
N GLN A 432 -6.17 2.78 -7.63
CA GLN A 432 -7.35 3.61 -7.37
C GLN A 432 -8.63 2.77 -7.26
N GLU A 433 -8.86 1.81 -8.15
CA GLU A 433 -10.05 0.95 -8.08
C GLU A 433 -10.02 0.05 -6.85
N ARG A 434 -8.85 -0.53 -6.51
CA ARG A 434 -8.70 -1.35 -5.30
C ARG A 434 -8.95 -0.53 -4.03
N SER A 435 -8.46 0.71 -4.01
CA SER A 435 -8.73 1.65 -2.91
C SER A 435 -10.24 1.94 -2.79
N ALA A 436 -10.92 2.22 -3.92
CA ALA A 436 -12.35 2.51 -3.94
C ALA A 436 -13.22 1.30 -3.55
N GLY A 437 -12.84 0.10 -4.00
CA GLY A 437 -13.50 -1.16 -3.67
C GLY A 437 -13.18 -1.69 -2.28
N ASN A 438 -12.35 -0.98 -1.49
CA ASN A 438 -11.81 -1.45 -0.22
C ASN A 438 -11.18 -2.84 -0.32
N VAL A 439 -10.50 -3.15 -1.43
CA VAL A 439 -9.70 -4.38 -1.63
C VAL A 439 -8.46 -4.27 -0.75
N THR A 440 -8.68 -4.57 0.52
CA THR A 440 -7.79 -4.22 1.60
C THR A 440 -7.23 -5.46 2.26
N PHE A 441 -6.09 -5.28 2.92
CA PHE A 441 -5.41 -6.31 3.68
C PHE A 441 -4.76 -5.68 4.92
N ARG A 442 -4.80 -6.35 6.07
CA ARG A 442 -4.05 -5.91 7.27
C ARG A 442 -2.85 -6.82 7.51
N ALA A 443 -1.66 -6.29 7.30
CA ALA A 443 -0.42 -6.95 7.67
C ALA A 443 -0.31 -7.08 9.20
N ALA A 444 0.15 -8.22 9.70
CA ALA A 444 0.39 -8.39 11.14
C ALA A 444 1.43 -7.38 11.65
N GLY A 445 1.18 -6.80 12.83
CA GLY A 445 2.01 -5.74 13.42
C GLY A 445 1.70 -4.33 12.92
N HIS A 446 0.82 -4.17 11.92
CA HIS A 446 0.36 -2.85 11.46
C HIS A 446 -1.01 -2.53 12.07
N SER A 447 -1.15 -1.32 12.63
CA SER A 447 -2.43 -0.83 13.17
C SER A 447 -3.43 -0.40 12.09
N ARG A 448 -2.98 -0.29 10.83
CA ARG A 448 -3.79 0.21 9.70
C ARG A 448 -3.96 -0.82 8.60
N VAL A 449 -5.16 -0.83 8.04
CA VAL A 449 -5.53 -1.56 6.84
C VAL A 449 -4.86 -0.89 5.63
N GLN A 450 -4.17 -1.65 4.78
CA GLN A 450 -3.54 -1.14 3.57
C GLN A 450 -4.20 -1.75 2.33
N VAL A 451 -4.15 -1.05 1.21
CA VAL A 451 -4.55 -1.60 -0.09
C VAL A 451 -3.49 -2.60 -0.51
N ASN A 452 -3.87 -3.84 -0.80
CA ASN A 452 -2.94 -4.88 -1.24
C ASN A 452 -2.48 -4.57 -2.67
N PRO A 453 -1.20 -4.26 -2.94
CA PRO A 453 -0.71 -3.96 -4.29
C PRO A 453 -0.95 -5.14 -5.25
N LEU A 454 -1.25 -4.85 -6.52
CA LEU A 454 -1.39 -5.84 -7.58
C LEU A 454 -0.32 -5.57 -8.64
N ASP A 455 0.59 -6.52 -8.80
CA ASP A 455 1.59 -6.43 -9.84
C ASP A 455 1.02 -6.82 -11.22
N LEU A 456 1.54 -6.16 -12.26
CA LEU A 456 1.07 -6.25 -13.65
C LEU A 456 1.53 -7.52 -14.38
N VAL A 457 2.55 -8.23 -13.87
CA VAL A 457 3.12 -9.43 -14.49
C VAL A 457 2.45 -10.68 -13.87
N PRO A 458 1.61 -11.40 -14.62
CA PRO A 458 0.99 -12.63 -14.13
C PRO A 458 2.04 -13.72 -13.93
N ARG A 459 1.85 -14.55 -12.89
CA ARG A 459 2.66 -15.75 -12.68
C ARG A 459 2.04 -16.94 -13.39
N ILE A 460 2.83 -17.71 -14.12
CA ILE A 460 2.37 -18.87 -14.89
C ILE A 460 2.71 -20.15 -14.12
N VAL A 461 1.71 -21.02 -13.94
CA VAL A 461 1.89 -22.40 -13.49
C VAL A 461 1.44 -23.30 -14.63
N THR A 462 2.37 -24.08 -15.18
CA THR A 462 2.10 -24.96 -16.32
C THR A 462 1.17 -26.11 -15.95
N ALA A 463 0.59 -26.78 -16.95
CA ALA A 463 -0.33 -27.90 -16.73
C ALA A 463 0.36 -29.07 -15.99
N ASP A 464 1.60 -29.40 -16.37
CA ASP A 464 2.39 -30.46 -15.73
C ASP A 464 2.71 -30.13 -14.26
N GLU A 465 3.16 -28.90 -13.99
CA GLU A 465 3.39 -28.42 -12.62
C GLU A 465 2.10 -28.47 -11.79
N TRP A 466 0.99 -27.99 -12.36
CA TRP A 466 -0.28 -27.97 -11.67
C TRP A 466 -0.84 -29.37 -11.42
N ALA A 467 -0.64 -30.32 -12.33
CA ALA A 467 -1.04 -31.71 -12.15
C ALA A 467 -0.26 -32.36 -10.99
N GLN A 468 1.06 -32.17 -10.94
CA GLN A 468 1.90 -32.65 -9.85
C GLN A 468 1.51 -32.01 -8.50
N LEU A 469 1.36 -30.68 -8.48
CA LEU A 469 0.91 -29.94 -7.30
C LEU A 469 -0.46 -30.45 -6.85
N SER A 470 -1.41 -30.60 -7.76
CA SER A 470 -2.77 -31.04 -7.44
C SER A 470 -2.79 -32.42 -6.80
N GLN A 471 -1.98 -33.36 -7.30
CA GLN A 471 -1.87 -34.71 -6.72
C GLN A 471 -1.38 -34.65 -5.27
N GLY A 472 -0.27 -33.95 -5.01
CA GLY A 472 0.30 -33.91 -3.67
C GLY A 472 -0.48 -33.05 -2.68
N LEU A 473 -1.09 -31.95 -3.14
CA LEU A 473 -2.00 -31.13 -2.34
C LEU A 473 -3.24 -31.93 -1.90
N ALA A 474 -3.83 -32.70 -2.82
CA ALA A 474 -4.95 -33.59 -2.52
C ALA A 474 -4.57 -34.70 -1.53
N GLN A 475 -3.39 -35.30 -1.70
CA GLN A 475 -2.84 -36.29 -0.77
C GLN A 475 -2.66 -35.69 0.63
N ARG A 476 -1.97 -34.55 0.73
CA ARG A 476 -1.68 -33.88 2.00
C ARG A 476 -2.94 -33.48 2.76
N ALA A 477 -3.94 -32.90 2.07
CA ALA A 477 -5.20 -32.54 2.69
C ALA A 477 -5.95 -33.76 3.26
N ARG A 478 -5.99 -34.88 2.54
CA ARG A 478 -6.61 -36.13 3.04
C ARG A 478 -5.90 -36.66 4.28
N ALA A 479 -4.57 -36.63 4.31
CA ALA A 479 -3.80 -37.08 5.47
C ALA A 479 -4.01 -36.18 6.70
N LEU A 480 -4.05 -34.85 6.52
CA LEU A 480 -4.33 -33.89 7.59
C LEU A 480 -5.75 -34.04 8.15
N ASP A 481 -6.74 -34.30 7.29
CA ASP A 481 -8.10 -34.58 7.73
C ASP A 481 -8.21 -35.91 8.48
N ALA A 482 -7.51 -36.96 8.02
CA ALA A 482 -7.42 -38.24 8.73
C ALA A 482 -6.77 -38.07 10.11
N PHE A 483 -5.67 -37.30 10.19
CA PHE A 483 -5.04 -36.92 11.45
C PHE A 483 -6.02 -36.23 12.40
N LEU A 484 -6.75 -35.23 11.92
CA LEU A 484 -7.75 -34.52 12.73
C LEU A 484 -8.85 -35.45 13.24
N ARG A 485 -9.34 -36.38 12.42
CA ARG A 485 -10.35 -37.36 12.84
C ARG A 485 -9.79 -38.31 13.90
N ASP A 486 -8.56 -38.78 13.74
CA ASP A 486 -7.90 -39.69 14.67
C ASP A 486 -7.64 -39.04 16.05
N VAL A 487 -7.03 -37.85 16.10
CA VAL A 487 -6.68 -37.21 17.39
C VAL A 487 -7.90 -36.82 18.25
N TYR A 488 -9.07 -36.68 17.64
CA TYR A 488 -10.33 -36.42 18.34
C TYR A 488 -11.16 -37.69 18.62
N SER A 489 -10.72 -38.86 18.15
CA SER A 489 -11.34 -40.17 18.37
C SER A 489 -10.39 -41.12 19.11
N GLU A 490 -9.87 -42.14 18.42
CA GLU A 490 -9.10 -43.27 18.99
C GLU A 490 -7.65 -42.91 19.30
N GLN A 491 -7.11 -41.85 18.68
CA GLN A 491 -5.72 -41.42 18.83
C GLN A 491 -4.70 -42.52 18.50
N ALA A 492 -4.98 -43.32 17.47
CA ALA A 492 -4.17 -44.45 17.04
C ALA A 492 -2.75 -44.04 16.67
N ILE A 493 -2.57 -42.89 15.99
CA ILE A 493 -1.24 -42.35 15.65
C ILE A 493 -0.33 -42.12 16.88
N LEU A 494 -0.92 -41.87 18.06
CA LEU A 494 -0.18 -41.75 19.31
C LEU A 494 0.15 -43.13 19.90
N ALA A 495 -0.83 -44.04 19.88
CA ALA A 495 -0.67 -45.40 20.38
C ALA A 495 0.42 -46.17 19.62
N ASP A 496 0.51 -45.93 18.31
CA ASP A 496 1.50 -46.53 17.41
C ASP A 496 2.83 -45.77 17.40
N GLY A 497 2.95 -44.68 18.16
CA GLY A 497 4.21 -43.96 18.37
C GLY A 497 4.69 -43.10 17.20
N VAL A 498 3.83 -42.85 16.19
CA VAL A 498 4.16 -41.99 15.04
C VAL A 498 4.20 -40.52 15.43
N LEU A 499 3.33 -40.10 16.36
CA LEU A 499 3.34 -38.77 16.97
C LEU A 499 3.34 -38.92 18.50
N SER A 500 4.17 -38.14 19.20
CA SER A 500 4.20 -38.21 20.67
C SER A 500 3.02 -37.47 21.29
N ALA A 501 2.48 -37.99 22.39
CA ALA A 501 1.41 -37.33 23.14
C ALA A 501 1.79 -35.91 23.60
N GLN A 502 3.08 -35.65 23.87
CA GLN A 502 3.56 -34.33 24.28
C GLN A 502 3.41 -33.27 23.18
N VAL A 503 3.58 -33.63 21.90
CA VAL A 503 3.36 -32.67 20.79
C VAL A 503 1.89 -32.29 20.73
N LEU A 504 0.98 -33.25 20.93
CA LEU A 504 -0.45 -33.00 20.93
C LEU A 504 -0.89 -32.17 22.14
N ASP A 505 -0.48 -32.54 23.35
CA ASP A 505 -0.85 -31.89 24.61
C ASP A 505 -0.38 -30.42 24.69
N ARG A 506 0.72 -30.10 24.00
CA ARG A 506 1.27 -28.73 23.95
C ARG A 506 0.63 -27.86 22.88
N SER A 507 -0.13 -28.45 21.95
CA SER A 507 -0.73 -27.67 20.86
C SER A 507 -1.91 -26.85 21.38
N PRO A 508 -1.86 -25.50 21.29
CA PRO A 508 -2.98 -24.65 21.71
C PRO A 508 -4.23 -24.84 20.82
N GLY A 509 -4.06 -25.44 19.64
CA GLY A 509 -5.14 -25.80 18.74
C GLY A 509 -5.89 -27.08 19.15
N PHE A 510 -5.30 -27.93 19.98
CA PHE A 510 -5.92 -29.18 20.42
C PHE A 510 -6.93 -28.95 21.55
N ARG A 511 -8.21 -28.82 21.18
CA ARG A 511 -9.30 -28.46 22.11
C ARG A 511 -10.41 -29.50 22.14
N SER A 512 -11.06 -29.69 23.29
CA SER A 512 -12.13 -30.68 23.48
C SER A 512 -13.34 -30.45 22.57
N THR A 513 -13.61 -29.20 22.18
CA THR A 513 -14.60 -28.80 21.17
C THR A 513 -14.41 -29.49 19.83
N GLY A 514 -13.17 -29.91 19.51
CA GLY A 514 -12.89 -30.69 18.31
C GLY A 514 -13.68 -32.00 18.25
N ARG A 515 -14.05 -32.61 19.37
CA ARG A 515 -14.83 -33.87 19.37
C ARG A 515 -16.26 -33.73 18.82
N LEU A 516 -16.74 -32.50 18.62
CA LEU A 516 -18.12 -32.22 18.21
C LEU A 516 -18.37 -32.32 16.69
N ALA A 517 -17.34 -32.53 15.87
CA ALA A 517 -17.51 -32.59 14.40
C ALA A 517 -17.96 -33.97 13.87
N GLY A 518 -18.10 -34.98 14.74
CA GLY A 518 -18.40 -36.35 14.35
C GLY A 518 -17.33 -37.01 13.46
N ASP A 519 -17.72 -38.04 12.72
CA ASP A 519 -16.83 -38.85 11.87
C ASP A 519 -16.62 -38.30 10.44
N GLY A 520 -17.30 -37.19 10.12
CA GLY A 520 -17.25 -36.56 8.80
C GLY A 520 -15.96 -35.77 8.54
N VAL A 521 -15.86 -35.20 7.34
CA VAL A 521 -14.76 -34.28 6.98
C VAL A 521 -14.71 -33.12 7.98
N ARG A 522 -13.50 -32.76 8.40
CA ARG A 522 -13.24 -31.68 9.35
C ARG A 522 -12.56 -30.51 8.68
N ALA A 523 -11.59 -30.79 7.81
CA ALA A 523 -10.79 -29.81 7.07
C ALA A 523 -11.35 -29.58 5.67
N HIS A 524 -12.62 -29.16 5.60
CA HIS A 524 -13.33 -28.96 4.33
C HIS A 524 -12.60 -28.02 3.37
N ILE A 525 -11.95 -26.98 3.88
CA ILE A 525 -11.21 -26.00 3.09
C ILE A 525 -9.82 -25.86 3.69
N SER A 526 -8.78 -26.16 2.93
CA SER A 526 -7.39 -25.99 3.35
C SER A 526 -6.68 -25.01 2.44
N GLY A 527 -5.88 -24.10 3.02
CA GLY A 527 -4.96 -23.24 2.30
C GLY A 527 -3.54 -23.73 2.50
N ILE A 528 -2.86 -24.14 1.45
CA ILE A 528 -1.51 -24.70 1.52
C ILE A 528 -0.53 -23.72 0.88
N ASP A 529 0.42 -23.25 1.67
CA ASP A 529 1.47 -22.34 1.22
C ASP A 529 2.61 -23.13 0.60
N LEU A 530 2.98 -22.75 -0.62
CA LEU A 530 3.97 -23.39 -1.46
C LEU A 530 5.06 -22.38 -1.82
N VAL A 531 6.29 -22.86 -1.87
CA VAL A 531 7.44 -22.11 -2.35
C VAL A 531 8.17 -22.92 -3.41
N CYS A 532 8.87 -22.22 -4.29
CA CYS A 532 9.76 -22.83 -5.26
C CYS A 532 11.21 -22.51 -4.85
N ASP A 533 12.07 -23.52 -4.79
CA ASP A 533 13.47 -23.35 -4.41
C ASP A 533 14.34 -22.90 -5.60
N ARG A 534 15.64 -22.68 -5.34
CA ARG A 534 16.63 -22.30 -6.36
C ARG A 534 16.83 -23.31 -7.50
N ALA A 535 16.30 -24.52 -7.38
CA ALA A 535 16.40 -25.57 -8.38
C ALA A 535 15.07 -25.77 -9.14
N GLY A 536 14.04 -24.98 -8.83
CA GLY A 536 12.73 -25.11 -9.45
C GLY A 536 11.82 -26.13 -8.75
N ASN A 537 12.19 -26.63 -7.57
CA ASN A 537 11.39 -27.64 -6.86
C ASN A 537 10.34 -26.99 -5.96
N TRP A 538 9.11 -27.49 -6.05
CA TRP A 538 8.01 -27.09 -5.19
C TRP A 538 8.10 -27.74 -3.81
N MET A 539 7.89 -26.93 -2.77
CA MET A 539 7.88 -27.37 -1.37
C MET A 539 6.72 -26.73 -0.63
N VAL A 540 6.06 -27.50 0.25
CA VAL A 540 5.08 -26.96 1.19
C VAL A 540 5.81 -26.18 2.29
N LEU A 541 5.42 -24.94 2.51
CA LEU A 541 5.95 -24.05 3.55
C LEU A 541 5.10 -24.10 4.83
N GLU A 542 3.78 -24.08 4.69
CA GLU A 542 2.83 -23.96 5.80
C GLU A 542 1.44 -24.48 5.39
N ASP A 543 0.68 -25.00 6.35
CA ASP A 543 -0.68 -25.48 6.18
C ASP A 543 -1.65 -24.58 6.97
N ASN A 544 -2.78 -24.20 6.37
CA ASN A 544 -3.77 -23.32 6.99
C ASN A 544 -5.14 -24.03 6.99
N LEU A 545 -5.61 -24.47 8.15
CA LEU A 545 -6.80 -25.33 8.33
C LEU A 545 -7.85 -24.71 9.28
N ARG A 546 -7.60 -23.55 9.90
CA ARG A 546 -8.64 -22.79 10.62
C ARG A 546 -9.48 -21.94 9.68
N ILE A 547 -8.88 -20.86 9.15
CA ILE A 547 -9.56 -19.82 8.38
C ILE A 547 -8.67 -19.45 7.18
N PRO A 548 -8.47 -20.35 6.20
CA PRO A 548 -7.65 -20.04 5.04
C PRO A 548 -8.26 -18.89 4.24
N SER A 549 -7.44 -17.89 3.91
CA SER A 549 -7.80 -16.71 3.12
C SER A 549 -6.94 -16.59 1.86
N GLY A 550 -7.43 -15.83 0.87
CA GLY A 550 -6.69 -15.47 -0.32
C GLY A 550 -7.45 -15.68 -1.64
N VAL A 551 -8.49 -16.52 -1.65
CA VAL A 551 -9.18 -16.92 -2.87
C VAL A 551 -9.94 -15.77 -3.54
N ALA A 552 -10.51 -14.84 -2.77
CA ALA A 552 -11.14 -13.65 -3.33
C ALA A 552 -10.14 -12.74 -4.04
N TYR A 553 -8.94 -12.60 -3.47
CA TYR A 553 -7.87 -11.82 -4.08
C TYR A 553 -7.41 -12.43 -5.40
N ALA A 554 -7.34 -13.76 -5.52
CA ALA A 554 -7.03 -14.43 -6.79
C ALA A 554 -8.06 -14.07 -7.89
N ILE A 555 -9.37 -14.12 -7.56
CA ILE A 555 -10.44 -13.77 -8.50
C ILE A 555 -10.35 -12.29 -8.89
N VAL A 556 -10.20 -11.39 -7.92
CA VAL A 556 -10.13 -9.95 -8.16
C VAL A 556 -8.88 -9.53 -8.92
N ASN A 557 -7.74 -10.18 -8.68
CA ASN A 557 -6.52 -9.93 -9.43
C ASN A 557 -6.71 -10.23 -10.92
N ARG A 558 -7.32 -11.37 -11.27
CA ARG A 558 -7.69 -11.72 -12.65
C ARG A 558 -8.63 -10.69 -13.28
N ARG A 559 -9.68 -10.28 -12.56
CA ARG A 559 -10.66 -9.30 -13.06
C ARG A 559 -10.03 -7.93 -13.32
N LEU A 560 -9.18 -7.46 -12.41
CA LEU A 560 -8.51 -6.15 -12.56
C LEU A 560 -7.48 -6.14 -13.69
N LEU A 561 -6.64 -7.18 -13.81
CA LEU A 561 -5.72 -7.26 -14.94
C LEU A 561 -6.48 -7.40 -16.27
N GLY A 562 -7.56 -8.18 -16.32
CA GLY A 562 -8.39 -8.28 -17.52
C GLY A 562 -9.04 -6.94 -17.93
N LYS A 563 -9.36 -6.08 -16.95
CA LYS A 563 -9.94 -4.75 -17.19
C LYS A 563 -8.90 -3.72 -17.64
N TYR A 564 -7.74 -3.67 -16.98
CA TYR A 564 -6.74 -2.60 -17.16
C TYR A 564 -5.56 -2.98 -18.06
N LEU A 565 -5.39 -4.26 -18.36
CA LEU A 565 -4.37 -4.77 -19.26
C LEU A 565 -4.98 -5.68 -20.35
N PRO A 566 -5.96 -5.19 -21.13
CA PRO A 566 -6.68 -6.00 -22.12
C PRO A 566 -5.78 -6.53 -23.24
N GLU A 567 -4.60 -5.95 -23.46
CA GLU A 567 -3.59 -6.41 -24.41
C GLU A 567 -2.90 -7.70 -23.96
N LEU A 568 -3.01 -8.07 -22.68
CA LEU A 568 -2.46 -9.30 -22.10
C LEU A 568 -3.58 -10.20 -21.55
N PRO A 569 -4.46 -10.76 -22.40
CA PRO A 569 -5.48 -11.68 -21.94
C PRO A 569 -4.86 -13.03 -21.51
N PRO A 570 -5.47 -13.76 -20.55
CA PRO A 570 -5.06 -15.12 -20.24
C PRO A 570 -5.12 -16.01 -21.50
N PRO A 571 -4.06 -16.76 -21.82
CA PRO A 571 -4.05 -17.69 -22.93
C PRO A 571 -5.12 -18.79 -22.80
N GLY A 572 -5.48 -19.41 -23.92
CA GLY A 572 -6.32 -20.61 -23.90
C GLY A 572 -5.69 -21.73 -23.06
N GLY A 573 -6.50 -22.42 -22.26
CA GLY A 573 -6.05 -23.45 -21.32
C GLY A 573 -5.78 -22.93 -19.91
N VAL A 574 -5.74 -21.61 -19.68
CA VAL A 574 -5.75 -21.04 -18.33
C VAL A 574 -7.14 -21.23 -17.71
N ALA A 575 -7.18 -21.68 -16.46
CA ALA A 575 -8.41 -21.92 -15.74
C ALA A 575 -9.25 -20.66 -15.57
N ASP A 576 -10.56 -20.83 -15.79
CA ASP A 576 -11.58 -19.83 -15.52
C ASP A 576 -11.90 -19.79 -14.02
N LEU A 577 -11.85 -18.57 -13.46
CA LEU A 577 -12.06 -18.33 -12.03
C LEU A 577 -13.54 -18.09 -11.68
N ASP A 578 -14.43 -17.92 -12.65
CA ASP A 578 -15.85 -17.62 -12.39
C ASP A 578 -16.57 -18.76 -11.64
N ARG A 579 -16.08 -20.00 -11.77
CA ARG A 579 -16.64 -21.17 -11.05
C ARG A 579 -16.12 -21.36 -9.64
N VAL A 580 -15.12 -20.59 -9.20
CA VAL A 580 -14.43 -20.82 -7.92
C VAL A 580 -15.37 -20.62 -6.73
N ALA A 581 -16.15 -19.53 -6.71
CA ALA A 581 -17.15 -19.30 -5.66
C ALA A 581 -18.23 -20.39 -5.64
N HIS A 582 -18.63 -20.89 -6.81
CA HIS A 582 -19.57 -22.00 -6.91
C HIS A 582 -19.01 -23.30 -6.31
N LEU A 583 -17.74 -23.63 -6.59
CA LEU A 583 -17.07 -24.81 -6.01
C LEU A 583 -16.92 -24.69 -4.48
N LEU A 584 -16.74 -23.48 -3.97
CA LEU A 584 -16.76 -23.22 -2.52
C LEU A 584 -18.16 -23.51 -1.95
N LEU A 585 -19.22 -22.95 -2.54
CA LEU A 585 -20.59 -23.21 -2.11
C LEU A 585 -20.97 -24.69 -2.17
N GLU A 586 -20.60 -25.42 -3.24
CA GLU A 586 -20.78 -26.87 -3.33
C GLU A 586 -20.13 -27.61 -2.16
N THR A 587 -18.95 -27.17 -1.73
CA THR A 587 -18.22 -27.76 -0.61
C THR A 587 -18.94 -27.49 0.72
N LEU A 588 -19.42 -26.26 0.92
CA LEU A 588 -20.22 -25.90 2.08
C LEU A 588 -21.54 -26.68 2.13
N ARG A 589 -22.20 -26.88 0.98
CA ARG A 589 -23.42 -27.72 0.90
C ARG A 589 -23.13 -29.19 1.17
N ALA A 590 -21.99 -29.70 0.70
CA ALA A 590 -21.57 -31.08 0.99
C ALA A 590 -21.26 -31.31 2.48
N ALA A 591 -20.95 -30.26 3.23
CA ALA A 591 -20.73 -30.28 4.67
C ALA A 591 -22.05 -30.31 5.49
N SER A 592 -23.21 -30.42 4.86
CA SER A 592 -24.48 -30.35 5.57
C SER A 592 -24.68 -31.54 6.51
N PRO A 593 -25.31 -31.31 7.69
CA PRO A 593 -25.64 -32.40 8.59
C PRO A 593 -26.52 -33.50 7.95
N PRO A 594 -26.47 -34.76 8.43
CA PRO A 594 -27.17 -35.89 7.80
C PRO A 594 -28.70 -35.76 7.71
N HIS A 595 -29.31 -34.93 8.56
CA HIS A 595 -30.76 -34.73 8.64
C HIS A 595 -31.24 -33.46 7.94
N THR A 596 -30.35 -32.77 7.23
CA THR A 596 -30.66 -31.53 6.52
C THR A 596 -31.50 -31.81 5.26
N PRO A 597 -32.50 -30.97 4.93
CA PRO A 597 -33.28 -31.09 3.69
C PRO A 597 -32.41 -30.98 2.43
N ASP A 598 -32.98 -31.32 1.27
CA ASP A 598 -32.26 -31.29 -0.03
C ASP A 598 -31.62 -29.92 -0.37
N GLN A 599 -32.10 -28.82 0.24
CA GLN A 599 -31.51 -27.49 0.13
C GLN A 599 -31.06 -26.97 1.51
N PRO A 600 -29.77 -27.14 1.87
CA PRO A 600 -29.23 -26.64 3.14
C PRO A 600 -29.11 -25.12 3.13
N THR A 601 -29.38 -24.49 4.28
CA THR A 601 -29.14 -23.07 4.49
C THR A 601 -27.69 -22.84 4.93
N VAL A 602 -26.91 -22.22 4.04
CA VAL A 602 -25.51 -21.84 4.26
C VAL A 602 -25.41 -20.36 4.60
N THR A 603 -24.65 -20.02 5.63
CA THR A 603 -24.32 -18.61 5.97
C THR A 603 -22.80 -18.44 6.13
N LEU A 604 -22.29 -17.25 5.81
CA LEU A 604 -20.90 -16.85 6.04
C LEU A 604 -20.87 -15.93 7.26
N LEU A 605 -20.16 -16.35 8.30
CA LEU A 605 -20.06 -15.63 9.56
C LEU A 605 -18.76 -14.81 9.64
N SER A 606 -18.86 -13.53 9.98
CA SER A 606 -17.74 -12.58 10.06
C SER A 606 -17.79 -11.79 11.37
N ALA A 607 -16.62 -11.36 11.87
CA ALA A 607 -16.54 -10.50 13.06
C ALA A 607 -17.01 -9.05 12.81
N GLY A 608 -17.23 -8.68 11.54
CA GLY A 608 -17.71 -7.35 11.15
C GLY A 608 -16.68 -6.52 10.39
N ARG A 609 -16.98 -5.24 10.19
CA ARG A 609 -16.21 -4.32 9.30
C ARG A 609 -14.78 -4.07 9.74
N ASP A 610 -14.49 -4.23 11.03
CA ASP A 610 -13.15 -4.02 11.59
C ASP A 610 -12.22 -5.22 11.39
N ASP A 611 -12.77 -6.36 10.93
CA ASP A 611 -12.02 -7.57 10.62
C ASP A 611 -11.09 -7.34 9.41
N PRO A 612 -9.79 -7.70 9.50
CA PRO A 612 -8.85 -7.63 8.38
C PRO A 612 -9.30 -8.30 7.09
N GLY A 613 -10.09 -9.38 7.18
CA GLY A 613 -10.61 -10.15 6.05
C GLY A 613 -11.98 -9.69 5.58
N TRP A 614 -12.55 -8.59 6.12
CA TRP A 614 -13.92 -8.15 5.82
C TRP A 614 -14.22 -8.07 4.32
N PHE A 615 -13.28 -7.55 3.53
CA PHE A 615 -13.40 -7.49 2.07
C PHE A 615 -13.67 -8.88 1.47
N GLU A 616 -12.83 -9.86 1.78
CA GLU A 616 -12.97 -11.22 1.26
C GLU A 616 -14.27 -11.87 1.74
N HIS A 617 -14.67 -11.63 3.00
CA HIS A 617 -15.90 -12.19 3.56
C HIS A 617 -17.13 -11.67 2.81
N GLY A 618 -17.20 -10.36 2.57
CA GLY A 618 -18.26 -9.73 1.79
C GLY A 618 -18.28 -10.20 0.34
N PHE A 619 -17.13 -10.17 -0.32
CA PHE A 619 -16.98 -10.60 -1.71
C PHE A 619 -17.43 -12.05 -1.92
N LEU A 620 -16.96 -12.98 -1.08
CA LEU A 620 -17.32 -14.39 -1.21
C LEU A 620 -18.79 -14.65 -0.86
N ALA A 621 -19.36 -13.94 0.11
CA ALA A 621 -20.78 -14.06 0.42
C ALA A 621 -21.65 -13.63 -0.77
N GLU A 622 -21.29 -12.52 -1.42
CA GLU A 622 -21.96 -12.01 -2.62
C GLU A 622 -21.83 -12.98 -3.80
N GLU A 623 -20.60 -13.42 -4.14
CA GLU A 623 -20.34 -14.33 -5.27
C GLU A 623 -20.98 -15.71 -5.08
N MET A 624 -21.09 -16.20 -3.83
CA MET A 624 -21.81 -17.44 -3.54
C MET A 624 -23.33 -17.26 -3.44
N GLY A 625 -23.83 -16.02 -3.35
CA GLY A 625 -25.24 -15.74 -3.09
C GLY A 625 -25.71 -16.22 -1.72
N VAL A 626 -24.83 -16.17 -0.70
CA VAL A 626 -25.16 -16.56 0.68
C VAL A 626 -25.22 -15.37 1.62
N ALA A 627 -25.88 -15.58 2.74
CA ALA A 627 -25.98 -14.61 3.82
C ALA A 627 -24.61 -14.29 4.45
N LEU A 628 -24.19 -13.02 4.42
CA LEU A 628 -23.17 -12.51 5.35
C LEU A 628 -23.84 -12.17 6.69
N VAL A 629 -23.32 -12.71 7.79
CA VAL A 629 -23.86 -12.52 9.14
C VAL A 629 -22.77 -12.19 10.16
N ALA A 630 -23.13 -11.44 11.19
CA ALA A 630 -22.37 -11.29 12.42
C ALA A 630 -22.94 -12.19 13.53
N PRO A 631 -22.20 -12.44 14.63
CA PRO A 631 -22.74 -13.19 15.76
C PRO A 631 -24.06 -12.63 16.31
N SER A 632 -24.21 -11.29 16.28
CA SER A 632 -25.43 -10.58 16.70
C SER A 632 -26.65 -10.83 15.81
N ASP A 633 -26.47 -11.51 14.67
CA ASP A 633 -27.57 -11.90 13.79
C ASP A 633 -28.02 -13.35 14.05
N LEU A 634 -27.36 -14.07 14.95
CA LEU A 634 -27.64 -15.46 15.26
C LEU A 634 -28.34 -15.63 16.61
N SER A 635 -29.26 -16.57 16.72
CA SER A 635 -29.76 -17.07 18.00
C SER A 635 -29.81 -18.59 17.97
N VAL A 636 -29.79 -19.24 19.13
CA VAL A 636 -29.96 -20.69 19.22
C VAL A 636 -31.20 -21.03 20.02
N ARG A 637 -32.06 -21.89 19.47
CA ARG A 637 -33.27 -22.40 20.13
C ARG A 637 -33.43 -23.88 19.82
N ASP A 638 -33.79 -24.69 20.82
CA ASP A 638 -34.01 -26.13 20.66
C ASP A 638 -32.87 -26.87 19.93
N ARG A 639 -31.61 -26.50 20.27
CA ARG A 639 -30.39 -27.03 19.64
C ARG A 639 -30.32 -26.79 18.13
N ARG A 640 -30.95 -25.73 17.62
CA ARG A 640 -30.88 -25.27 16.23
C ARG A 640 -30.52 -23.80 16.16
N VAL A 641 -29.68 -23.45 15.19
CA VAL A 641 -29.27 -22.06 14.96
C VAL A 641 -30.24 -21.38 13.99
N PHE A 642 -30.59 -20.15 14.31
CA PHE A 642 -31.42 -19.29 13.48
C PHE A 642 -30.67 -18.00 13.18
N ARG A 643 -30.70 -17.59 11.91
CA ARG A 643 -30.30 -16.26 11.45
C ARG A 643 -31.50 -15.33 11.47
N HIS A 644 -31.30 -14.10 11.91
CA HIS A 644 -32.28 -13.02 11.86
C HIS A 644 -31.92 -12.01 10.78
N GLY A 645 -32.89 -11.68 9.93
CA GLY A 645 -32.78 -10.64 8.90
C GLY A 645 -34.14 -10.35 8.29
N GLY A 646 -34.63 -9.11 8.39
CA GLY A 646 -36.01 -8.75 8.01
C GLY A 646 -37.02 -9.08 9.11
N SER A 647 -38.21 -9.56 8.75
CA SER A 647 -39.35 -9.76 9.68
C SER A 647 -39.43 -11.13 10.37
N GLY A 648 -38.38 -11.98 10.27
CA GLY A 648 -38.36 -13.30 10.92
C GLY A 648 -36.99 -13.98 10.94
N GLY A 649 -36.89 -15.09 11.69
CA GLY A 649 -35.69 -15.92 11.79
C GLY A 649 -35.75 -17.14 10.85
N SER A 650 -34.66 -17.47 10.18
CA SER A 650 -34.52 -18.65 9.31
C SER A 650 -33.48 -19.63 9.88
N PRO A 651 -33.72 -20.96 9.83
CA PRO A 651 -32.77 -21.95 10.32
C PRO A 651 -31.46 -21.91 9.52
N VAL A 652 -30.35 -22.28 10.15
CA VAL A 652 -29.03 -22.37 9.54
C VAL A 652 -28.48 -23.78 9.74
N ASP A 653 -28.09 -24.43 8.65
CA ASP A 653 -27.54 -25.79 8.66
C ASP A 653 -26.01 -25.79 8.63
N VAL A 654 -25.42 -24.84 7.88
CA VAL A 654 -23.97 -24.72 7.72
C VAL A 654 -23.53 -23.27 7.95
N ILE A 655 -22.54 -23.09 8.82
CA ILE A 655 -21.86 -21.81 9.04
C ILE A 655 -20.44 -21.92 8.47
N TYR A 656 -20.15 -21.17 7.41
CA TYR A 656 -18.77 -20.92 7.00
C TYR A 656 -18.19 -19.83 7.92
N SER A 657 -17.47 -20.24 8.95
CA SER A 657 -16.94 -19.33 9.97
C SER A 657 -15.64 -18.69 9.49
N ARG A 658 -15.64 -17.37 9.43
CA ARG A 658 -14.44 -16.54 9.24
C ARG A 658 -13.97 -15.92 10.55
N MET A 659 -14.29 -16.55 11.68
CA MET A 659 -13.92 -16.12 13.03
C MET A 659 -13.14 -17.21 13.75
N TYR A 660 -12.16 -16.81 14.56
CA TYR A 660 -11.47 -17.73 15.46
C TYR A 660 -12.43 -18.30 16.51
N GLU A 661 -12.19 -19.55 16.90
CA GLU A 661 -13.03 -20.29 17.83
C GLU A 661 -13.30 -19.54 19.14
N ASP A 662 -12.28 -18.94 19.77
CA ASP A 662 -12.46 -18.21 21.03
C ASP A 662 -13.39 -17.01 20.87
N MET A 663 -13.23 -16.26 19.77
CA MET A 663 -14.04 -15.09 19.46
C MET A 663 -15.50 -15.49 19.19
N LEU A 664 -15.70 -16.55 18.40
CA LEU A 664 -17.04 -17.09 18.12
C LEU A 664 -17.73 -17.55 19.41
N LEU A 665 -17.05 -18.38 20.21
CA LEU A 665 -17.61 -18.95 21.43
C LEU A 665 -17.68 -17.96 22.61
N SER A 666 -17.11 -16.76 22.50
CA SER A 666 -17.31 -15.67 23.47
C SER A 666 -18.37 -14.66 23.03
N SER A 667 -18.92 -14.81 21.82
CA SER A 667 -19.85 -13.84 21.25
C SER A 667 -21.29 -13.99 21.78
N THR A 668 -22.02 -12.88 21.69
CA THR A 668 -23.44 -12.78 22.07
C THR A 668 -24.32 -12.76 20.82
N GLY A 669 -25.47 -13.44 20.91
CA GLY A 669 -26.45 -13.56 19.83
C GLY A 669 -27.42 -12.38 19.76
N HIS A 670 -28.34 -12.47 18.80
CA HIS A 670 -29.39 -11.49 18.50
C HIS A 670 -30.28 -11.14 19.70
N ASP A 671 -30.55 -12.10 20.57
CA ASP A 671 -31.38 -11.96 21.77
C ASP A 671 -30.60 -11.54 23.02
N GLY A 672 -29.31 -11.20 22.86
CA GLY A 672 -28.43 -10.87 23.98
C GLY A 672 -27.94 -12.09 24.76
N ALA A 673 -28.27 -13.31 24.35
CA ALA A 673 -27.79 -14.53 24.99
C ALA A 673 -26.38 -14.94 24.48
N PRO A 674 -25.49 -15.48 25.34
CA PRO A 674 -24.22 -16.04 24.89
C PRO A 674 -24.43 -17.21 23.90
N LEU A 675 -23.69 -17.22 22.78
CA LEU A 675 -23.85 -18.25 21.75
C LEU A 675 -23.22 -19.60 22.11
N ARG A 676 -22.25 -19.62 23.05
CA ARG A 676 -21.42 -20.80 23.34
C ARG A 676 -22.21 -22.09 23.54
N SER A 677 -23.07 -22.15 24.57
CA SER A 677 -23.75 -23.41 24.93
C SER A 677 -24.61 -23.89 23.77
N GLY A 678 -25.40 -22.99 23.19
CA GLY A 678 -26.30 -23.31 22.09
C GLY A 678 -25.56 -23.82 20.85
N LEU A 679 -24.46 -23.18 20.44
CA LEU A 679 -23.68 -23.64 19.29
C LEU A 679 -23.09 -25.03 19.53
N LEU A 680 -22.53 -25.29 20.72
CA LEU A 680 -21.95 -26.59 21.05
C LEU A 680 -23.02 -27.69 21.11
N GLU A 681 -24.19 -27.40 21.68
CA GLU A 681 -25.33 -28.32 21.72
C GLU A 681 -25.91 -28.61 20.32
N ALA A 682 -25.92 -27.61 19.43
CA ALA A 682 -26.38 -27.78 18.05
C ALA A 682 -25.41 -28.62 17.20
N LEU A 683 -24.10 -28.45 17.42
CA LEU A 683 -23.05 -29.30 16.81
C LEU A 683 -23.17 -30.75 17.30
N ASP A 684 -23.23 -30.95 18.62
CA ASP A 684 -23.36 -32.28 19.25
C ASP A 684 -24.62 -33.02 18.79
N ALA A 685 -25.73 -32.30 18.63
CA ALA A 685 -26.98 -32.86 18.14
C ALA A 685 -26.99 -33.15 16.63
N GLY A 686 -25.93 -32.82 15.89
CA GLY A 686 -25.87 -32.97 14.43
C GLY A 686 -26.89 -32.09 13.70
N ASN A 687 -27.22 -30.92 14.26
CA ASN A 687 -28.15 -29.94 13.66
C ASN A 687 -27.42 -28.78 12.96
N LEU A 688 -26.10 -28.69 13.12
CA LEU A 688 -25.25 -27.63 12.59
C LEU A 688 -23.91 -28.22 12.16
N THR A 689 -23.34 -27.71 11.07
CA THR A 689 -21.91 -27.87 10.77
C THR A 689 -21.23 -26.50 10.69
N ILE A 690 -20.09 -26.35 11.36
CA ILE A 690 -19.20 -25.19 11.18
C ILE A 690 -18.06 -25.61 10.26
N VAL A 691 -17.87 -24.84 9.20
CA VAL A 691 -16.79 -25.02 8.23
C VAL A 691 -15.75 -23.91 8.44
N ASN A 692 -14.47 -24.20 8.69
CA ASN A 692 -13.94 -25.52 9.09
C ASN A 692 -14.33 -25.88 10.53
N ALA A 693 -14.22 -27.17 10.87
CA ALA A 693 -14.58 -27.68 12.19
C ALA A 693 -13.74 -27.04 13.32
N LEU A 694 -14.34 -26.91 14.52
CA LEU A 694 -13.64 -26.46 15.72
C LEU A 694 -12.48 -27.40 16.05
N GLY A 695 -11.43 -26.88 16.71
CA GLY A 695 -10.23 -27.66 17.04
C GLY A 695 -9.30 -28.00 15.86
N ASN A 696 -9.59 -27.60 14.62
CA ASN A 696 -8.68 -27.85 13.48
C ASN A 696 -7.30 -27.18 13.63
N GLY A 697 -7.17 -26.25 14.58
CA GLY A 697 -5.94 -25.54 14.85
C GLY A 697 -4.74 -26.38 15.23
N VAL A 698 -4.94 -27.64 15.63
CA VAL A 698 -3.86 -28.59 15.93
C VAL A 698 -3.13 -29.05 14.67
N ALA A 699 -3.82 -29.15 13.53
CA ALA A 699 -3.22 -29.65 12.29
C ALA A 699 -2.40 -28.61 11.53
N GLU A 700 -2.57 -27.32 11.85
CA GLU A 700 -1.74 -26.22 11.35
C GLU A 700 -0.68 -25.78 12.37
N ASP A 701 -0.54 -26.50 13.49
CA ASP A 701 0.49 -26.20 14.48
C ASP A 701 1.88 -26.45 13.87
N LYS A 702 2.79 -25.49 14.04
CA LYS A 702 4.13 -25.60 13.46
C LYS A 702 4.95 -26.73 14.07
N ALA A 703 4.62 -27.19 15.28
CA ALA A 703 5.21 -28.38 15.89
C ALA A 703 4.65 -29.71 15.32
N VAL A 704 3.46 -29.68 14.71
CA VAL A 704 2.83 -30.85 14.05
C VAL A 704 3.26 -30.96 12.59
N TYR A 705 3.50 -29.83 11.91
CA TYR A 705 3.96 -29.76 10.52
C TYR A 705 5.09 -30.75 10.14
N PRO A 706 6.16 -30.98 10.94
CA PRO A 706 7.24 -31.92 10.60
C PRO A 706 6.77 -33.37 10.44
N PHE A 707 5.62 -33.74 11.03
CA PHE A 707 5.10 -35.11 11.05
C PHE A 707 4.14 -35.40 9.89
N VAL A 708 3.74 -34.40 9.10
CA VAL A 708 2.79 -34.61 7.98
C VAL A 708 3.27 -35.65 6.94
N PRO A 709 4.57 -35.75 6.59
CA PRO A 709 5.05 -36.83 5.73
C PRO A 709 4.78 -38.22 6.31
N ALA A 710 4.98 -38.39 7.62
CA ALA A 710 4.68 -39.64 8.33
C ALA A 710 3.16 -39.89 8.42
N MET A 711 2.34 -38.83 8.54
CA MET A 711 0.87 -38.94 8.48
C MET A 711 0.39 -39.45 7.11
N ILE A 712 1.01 -39.01 6.02
CA ILE A 712 0.69 -39.49 4.67
C ILE A 712 0.98 -41.00 4.57
N GLU A 713 2.15 -41.43 5.02
CA GLU A 713 2.52 -42.85 5.02
C GLU A 713 1.59 -43.68 5.93
N TYR A 714 1.29 -43.17 7.13
CA TYR A 714 0.49 -43.87 8.14
C TYR A 714 -0.99 -44.00 7.74
N TYR A 715 -1.64 -42.89 7.36
CA TYR A 715 -3.07 -42.89 7.08
C TYR A 715 -3.43 -43.31 5.65
N LEU A 716 -2.55 -43.05 4.68
CA LEU A 716 -2.85 -43.32 3.27
C LEU A 716 -2.06 -44.52 2.72
N GLY A 717 -0.98 -44.95 3.39
CA GLY A 717 -0.08 -45.97 2.85
C GLY A 717 0.68 -45.50 1.60
N GLU A 718 0.76 -44.18 1.40
CA GLU A 718 1.35 -43.55 0.21
C GLU A 718 2.67 -42.87 0.59
N LYS A 719 3.59 -42.68 -0.37
CA LYS A 719 4.75 -41.80 -0.16
C LYS A 719 4.36 -40.34 -0.39
N PRO A 720 4.92 -39.38 0.38
CA PRO A 720 4.68 -37.95 0.15
C PRO A 720 5.04 -37.53 -1.28
N ALA A 721 4.07 -36.98 -2.01
CA ALA A 721 4.23 -36.56 -3.40
C ALA A 721 4.81 -35.14 -3.53
N LEU A 722 4.71 -34.32 -2.48
CA LEU A 722 5.34 -33.01 -2.40
C LEU A 722 6.35 -32.98 -1.26
N ALA A 723 7.49 -32.35 -1.54
CA ALA A 723 8.46 -32.03 -0.50
C ALA A 723 7.89 -30.97 0.45
N GLN A 724 8.46 -30.88 1.65
CA GLN A 724 8.15 -29.84 2.61
C GLN A 724 9.45 -29.28 3.20
N VAL A 725 9.42 -28.05 3.68
CA VAL A 725 10.61 -27.40 4.25
C VAL A 725 11.10 -28.16 5.49
N PRO A 726 12.39 -28.57 5.55
CA PRO A 726 12.95 -29.20 6.73
C PRO A 726 12.76 -28.32 7.97
N THR A 727 12.16 -28.91 9.00
CA THR A 727 11.72 -28.19 10.21
C THR A 727 12.13 -28.95 11.46
N CYS A 728 12.86 -28.27 12.34
CA CYS A 728 13.27 -28.76 13.65
C CYS A 728 12.22 -28.38 14.72
N VAL A 729 11.83 -29.34 15.54
CA VAL A 729 11.02 -29.14 16.74
C VAL A 729 11.95 -28.83 17.90
N CYS A 730 11.97 -27.56 18.35
CA CYS A 730 12.90 -27.14 19.39
C CYS A 730 12.61 -27.78 20.76
N ALA A 731 11.44 -28.38 20.96
CA ALA A 731 11.14 -29.16 22.16
C ALA A 731 12.07 -30.39 22.31
N GLU A 732 12.58 -30.93 21.20
CA GLU A 732 13.50 -32.07 21.19
C GLU A 732 14.93 -31.59 21.41
N ARG A 733 15.61 -32.13 22.43
CA ARG A 733 16.91 -31.62 22.89
C ARG A 733 17.96 -31.55 21.79
N GLU A 734 18.12 -32.62 21.01
CA GLU A 734 19.13 -32.69 19.94
C GLU A 734 18.84 -31.65 18.84
N GLN A 735 17.57 -31.49 18.48
CA GLN A 735 17.16 -30.52 17.47
C GLN A 735 17.30 -29.08 17.98
N ARG A 736 16.98 -28.83 19.26
CA ARG A 736 17.22 -27.54 19.92
C ARG A 736 18.69 -27.15 19.91
N ASP A 737 19.56 -28.09 20.27
CA ASP A 737 21.00 -27.85 20.35
C ASP A 737 21.54 -27.50 18.94
N TYR A 738 21.11 -28.23 17.90
CA TYR A 738 21.37 -27.85 16.51
C TYR A 738 20.87 -26.43 16.17
N VAL A 739 19.63 -26.09 16.55
CA VAL A 739 19.06 -24.77 16.29
C VAL A 739 19.85 -23.66 16.97
N LEU A 740 20.25 -23.85 18.23
CA LEU A 740 21.04 -22.89 19.00
C LEU A 740 22.41 -22.63 18.35
N ASP A 741 23.02 -23.66 17.76
CA ASP A 741 24.31 -23.55 17.08
C ASP A 741 24.20 -22.84 15.72
N HIS A 742 23.03 -22.90 15.06
CA HIS A 742 22.81 -22.38 13.70
C HIS A 742 21.76 -21.25 13.65
N LEU A 743 21.51 -20.54 14.76
CA LEU A 743 20.49 -19.50 14.85
C LEU A 743 20.59 -18.41 13.76
N GLY A 744 21.82 -18.08 13.35
CA GLY A 744 22.09 -17.10 12.28
C GLY A 744 21.76 -17.58 10.87
N GLU A 745 21.41 -18.86 10.68
CA GLU A 745 21.17 -19.48 9.37
C GLU A 745 19.72 -19.95 9.19
N LEU A 746 18.95 -19.99 10.28
CA LEU A 746 17.61 -20.58 10.33
C LEU A 746 16.51 -19.52 10.45
N VAL A 747 15.28 -19.93 10.15
CA VAL A 747 14.06 -19.15 10.44
C VAL A 747 13.38 -19.74 11.66
N VAL A 748 13.40 -19.05 12.79
CA VAL A 748 12.79 -19.51 14.05
C VAL A 748 11.42 -18.90 14.24
N LYS A 749 10.40 -19.75 14.34
CA LYS A 749 8.99 -19.37 14.40
C LYS A 749 8.35 -19.83 15.72
N PRO A 750 7.50 -19.02 16.36
CA PRO A 750 6.65 -19.49 17.47
C PRO A 750 5.64 -20.54 16.97
N THR A 751 5.40 -21.58 17.76
CA THR A 751 4.44 -22.66 17.45
C THR A 751 3.01 -22.13 17.41
N ASP A 752 2.65 -21.27 18.36
CA ASP A 752 1.33 -20.66 18.56
C ASP A 752 1.08 -19.39 17.71
N GLY A 753 2.11 -18.86 17.04
CA GLY A 753 2.05 -17.56 16.39
C GLY A 753 1.12 -17.51 15.18
N LEU A 754 0.09 -16.66 15.24
CA LEU A 754 -0.68 -16.22 14.08
C LEU A 754 0.14 -15.20 13.26
N SER A 755 0.13 -15.35 11.93
CA SER A 755 0.54 -14.31 10.96
C SER A 755 1.94 -13.68 11.19
N GLY A 756 2.99 -14.48 11.31
CA GLY A 756 4.38 -13.98 11.22
C GLY A 756 4.90 -13.13 12.39
N SER A 757 4.11 -12.90 13.44
CA SER A 757 4.57 -12.25 14.67
C SER A 757 5.56 -13.13 15.43
N GLY A 758 6.66 -12.54 15.91
CA GLY A 758 7.68 -13.25 16.69
C GLY A 758 8.61 -14.16 15.89
N VAL A 759 8.65 -14.05 14.56
CA VAL A 759 9.58 -14.78 13.69
C VAL A 759 10.97 -14.13 13.70
N LEU A 760 12.01 -14.92 13.93
CA LEU A 760 13.41 -14.53 13.73
C LEU A 760 13.90 -15.10 12.40
N ILE A 761 14.52 -14.28 11.56
CA ILE A 761 15.19 -14.71 10.33
C ILE A 761 16.67 -14.49 10.53
N GLY A 762 17.39 -15.55 10.85
CA GLY A 762 18.79 -15.50 11.27
C GLY A 762 19.66 -14.60 10.39
N PRO A 763 19.68 -14.80 9.05
CA PRO A 763 20.54 -14.03 8.16
C PRO A 763 20.23 -12.52 8.05
N GLU A 764 19.03 -12.10 8.48
CA GLU A 764 18.59 -10.69 8.45
C GLU A 764 18.53 -10.08 9.86
N ALA A 765 18.72 -10.89 10.90
CA ALA A 765 18.60 -10.47 12.28
C ALA A 765 19.88 -9.81 12.80
N THR A 766 19.72 -8.85 13.70
CA THR A 766 20.86 -8.29 14.44
C THR A 766 21.36 -9.29 15.49
N ASP A 767 22.63 -9.19 15.89
CA ASP A 767 23.20 -10.02 16.96
C ASP A 767 22.37 -9.94 18.25
N ALA A 768 21.85 -8.76 18.58
CA ALA A 768 20.99 -8.56 19.74
C ALA A 768 19.66 -9.33 19.65
N ALA A 769 19.07 -9.41 18.45
CA ALA A 769 17.84 -10.17 18.22
C ALA A 769 18.09 -11.68 18.28
N ILE A 770 19.23 -12.14 17.72
CA ILE A 770 19.67 -13.53 17.81
C ILE A 770 19.87 -13.95 19.28
N GLU A 771 20.56 -13.14 20.08
CA GLU A 771 20.79 -13.42 21.50
C GLU A 771 19.51 -13.34 22.35
N ALA A 772 18.55 -12.49 21.99
CA ALA A 772 17.23 -12.51 22.61
C ALA A 772 16.51 -13.84 22.36
N ARG A 773 16.46 -14.30 21.09
CA ARG A 773 15.83 -15.58 20.75
C ARG A 773 16.57 -16.78 21.33
N ARG A 774 17.90 -16.73 21.41
CA ARG A 774 18.72 -17.75 22.10
C ARG A 774 18.26 -17.95 23.54
N ARG A 775 18.07 -16.85 24.28
CA ARG A 775 17.58 -16.92 25.67
C ARG A 775 16.16 -17.50 25.75
N GLU A 776 15.26 -17.11 24.86
CA GLU A 776 13.91 -17.66 24.81
C GLU A 776 13.91 -19.18 24.57
N LEU A 777 14.72 -19.67 23.63
CA LEU A 777 14.87 -21.10 23.32
C LEU A 777 15.48 -21.91 24.47
N LEU A 778 16.33 -21.31 25.30
CA LEU A 778 16.89 -21.97 26.49
C LEU A 778 15.87 -22.10 27.63
N ILE A 779 14.89 -21.19 27.70
CA ILE A 779 13.89 -21.15 28.79
C ILE A 779 12.62 -21.91 28.40
N GLN A 780 12.13 -21.71 27.18
CA GLN A 780 10.86 -22.27 26.67
C GLN A 780 11.03 -22.82 25.23
N PRO A 781 11.89 -23.84 25.03
CA PRO A 781 12.15 -24.40 23.71
C PRO A 781 10.89 -24.91 23.00
N GLU A 782 9.93 -25.44 23.75
CA GLU A 782 8.68 -26.02 23.25
C GLU A 782 7.76 -25.02 22.54
N ARG A 783 7.99 -23.73 22.70
CA ARG A 783 7.22 -22.67 22.04
C ARG A 783 7.71 -22.36 20.63
N PHE A 784 8.75 -23.04 20.14
CA PHE A 784 9.40 -22.71 18.88
C PHE A 784 9.65 -23.92 17.99
N VAL A 785 9.66 -23.63 16.70
CA VAL A 785 10.28 -24.48 15.67
C VAL A 785 11.28 -23.67 14.88
N ALA A 786 12.20 -24.34 14.20
CA ALA A 786 13.14 -23.70 13.29
C ALA A 786 13.11 -24.37 11.93
N GLN A 787 13.00 -23.56 10.88
CA GLN A 787 13.01 -24.01 9.50
C GLN A 787 14.32 -23.64 8.82
N GLN A 788 14.76 -24.50 7.91
CA GLN A 788 15.83 -24.13 6.99
C GLN A 788 15.39 -22.92 6.16
N LEU A 789 16.26 -21.93 5.99
CA LEU A 789 15.98 -20.82 5.08
C LEU A 789 15.97 -21.33 3.64
N VAL A 790 14.82 -21.31 3.00
CA VAL A 790 14.69 -21.63 1.56
C VAL A 790 15.09 -20.40 0.76
N ALA A 791 16.02 -20.57 -0.18
CA ALA A 791 16.27 -19.57 -1.22
C ALA A 791 15.09 -19.59 -2.20
N LEU A 792 14.10 -18.72 -1.95
CA LEU A 792 12.89 -18.63 -2.75
C LEU A 792 13.21 -18.23 -4.19
N SER A 793 12.46 -18.79 -5.14
CA SER A 793 12.44 -18.31 -6.51
C SER A 793 12.09 -16.83 -6.58
N THR A 794 12.50 -16.19 -7.67
CA THR A 794 12.09 -14.83 -8.00
C THR A 794 11.16 -14.82 -9.20
N HIS A 795 10.41 -13.73 -9.33
CA HIS A 795 9.57 -13.45 -10.46
C HIS A 795 9.62 -11.96 -10.81
N PRO A 796 9.57 -11.59 -12.10
CA PRO A 796 9.49 -10.21 -12.55
C PRO A 796 8.33 -9.48 -11.91
N THR A 797 8.66 -8.34 -11.32
CA THR A 797 7.73 -7.47 -10.63
C THR A 797 8.00 -6.05 -11.08
N PHE A 798 6.95 -5.39 -11.55
CA PHE A 798 7.03 -4.02 -12.04
C PHE A 798 7.21 -3.08 -10.85
N ALA A 799 8.31 -2.34 -10.88
CA ALA A 799 8.60 -1.31 -9.90
C ALA A 799 9.13 -0.10 -10.63
N ASP A 800 8.34 0.97 -10.64
CA ASP A 800 8.66 2.29 -11.17
C ASP A 800 9.14 2.28 -12.62
N ASP A 801 10.40 1.96 -12.86
CA ASP A 801 11.14 2.15 -14.10
C ASP A 801 11.42 0.83 -14.84
N GLY A 802 11.10 -0.32 -14.26
CA GLY A 802 11.36 -1.60 -14.91
C GLY A 802 10.83 -2.80 -14.15
N LEU A 803 11.22 -3.97 -14.64
CA LEU A 803 10.95 -5.24 -13.99
C LEU A 803 12.15 -5.64 -13.13
N TYR A 804 11.88 -6.00 -11.88
CA TYR A 804 12.89 -6.44 -10.92
C TYR A 804 12.55 -7.83 -10.40
N PRO A 805 13.57 -8.64 -10.04
CA PRO A 805 13.34 -9.94 -9.41
C PRO A 805 12.86 -9.72 -7.97
N HIS A 806 11.66 -10.21 -7.68
CA HIS A 806 11.11 -10.24 -6.33
C HIS A 806 10.76 -11.67 -5.94
N HIS A 807 10.99 -12.03 -4.68
CA HIS A 807 10.63 -13.36 -4.19
C HIS A 807 9.11 -13.54 -4.15
N VAL A 808 8.66 -14.73 -4.55
CA VAL A 808 7.24 -15.07 -4.61
C VAL A 808 6.95 -16.37 -3.86
N ASP A 809 5.72 -16.48 -3.36
CA ASP A 809 5.15 -17.75 -2.88
C ASP A 809 3.77 -17.96 -3.51
N LEU A 810 3.20 -19.15 -3.31
CA LEU A 810 1.89 -19.52 -3.83
C LEU A 810 1.02 -20.11 -2.73
N ARG A 811 -0.19 -19.61 -2.52
CA ARG A 811 -1.20 -20.29 -1.72
C ARG A 811 -2.22 -20.98 -2.61
N ALA A 812 -2.26 -22.31 -2.54
CA ALA A 812 -3.25 -23.13 -3.22
C ALA A 812 -4.38 -23.55 -2.26
N PHE A 813 -5.56 -23.82 -2.79
CA PHE A 813 -6.74 -24.16 -2.00
C PHE A 813 -7.23 -25.57 -2.32
N VAL A 814 -7.47 -26.38 -1.28
CA VAL A 814 -7.94 -27.76 -1.41
C VAL A 814 -9.27 -27.91 -0.68
N HIS A 815 -10.27 -28.42 -1.38
CA HIS A 815 -11.59 -28.70 -0.83
C HIS A 815 -11.78 -30.20 -0.60
N LEU A 816 -12.11 -30.59 0.63
CA LEU A 816 -12.48 -31.95 0.96
C LEU A 816 -14.00 -32.08 1.05
N ARG A 817 -14.52 -33.15 0.45
CA ARG A 817 -15.95 -33.48 0.44
C ARG A 817 -16.13 -34.97 0.68
N GLN A 818 -17.22 -35.34 1.33
CA GLN A 818 -17.59 -36.73 1.55
C GLN A 818 -19.07 -36.91 1.23
N ALA A 819 -19.36 -37.81 0.28
CA ALA A 819 -20.73 -38.24 0.05
C ALA A 819 -21.20 -39.15 1.20
N PRO A 820 -22.52 -39.28 1.47
CA PRO A 820 -23.02 -40.19 2.49
C PRO A 820 -22.47 -41.61 2.31
N ARG A 821 -21.73 -42.12 3.30
CA ARG A 821 -21.04 -43.43 3.29
C ARG A 821 -20.00 -43.62 2.16
N GLY A 822 -19.55 -42.53 1.54
CA GLY A 822 -18.49 -42.53 0.53
C GLY A 822 -17.11 -42.20 1.11
N PRO A 823 -16.03 -42.39 0.31
CA PRO A 823 -14.70 -41.95 0.69
C PRO A 823 -14.60 -40.42 0.70
N VAL A 824 -13.64 -39.90 1.47
CA VAL A 824 -13.26 -38.48 1.39
C VAL A 824 -12.58 -38.24 0.04
N THR A 825 -13.10 -37.27 -0.70
CA THR A 825 -12.58 -36.84 -1.99
C THR A 825 -11.96 -35.45 -1.86
N ALA A 826 -10.89 -35.20 -2.60
CA ALA A 826 -10.19 -33.92 -2.62
C ALA A 826 -10.34 -33.25 -3.98
N LYS A 827 -10.70 -31.97 -3.97
CA LYS A 827 -10.73 -31.10 -5.15
C LYS A 827 -9.78 -29.94 -4.92
N VAL A 828 -8.67 -29.91 -5.64
CA VAL A 828 -7.79 -28.74 -5.68
C VAL A 828 -8.45 -27.69 -6.58
N LEU A 829 -8.64 -26.48 -6.05
CA LEU A 829 -9.22 -25.39 -6.82
C LEU A 829 -8.22 -24.92 -7.87
N PRO A 830 -8.64 -24.70 -9.13
CA PRO A 830 -7.76 -24.15 -10.16
C PRO A 830 -7.61 -22.63 -9.99
N ALA A 831 -7.36 -22.20 -8.74
CA ALA A 831 -7.20 -20.83 -8.30
C ALA A 831 -6.17 -20.82 -7.16
N ALA A 832 -5.23 -19.89 -7.23
CA ALA A 832 -4.20 -19.73 -6.22
C ALA A 832 -3.85 -18.25 -6.06
N LEU A 833 -3.45 -17.88 -4.85
CA LEU A 833 -2.95 -16.53 -4.57
C LEU A 833 -1.43 -16.54 -4.62
N THR A 834 -0.84 -15.86 -5.60
CA THR A 834 0.58 -15.54 -5.57
C THR A 834 0.80 -14.29 -4.73
N ARG A 835 1.66 -14.38 -3.71
CA ARG A 835 2.14 -13.22 -2.95
C ARG A 835 3.55 -12.86 -3.41
N VAL A 836 3.86 -11.57 -3.45
CA VAL A 836 5.17 -11.05 -3.87
C VAL A 836 5.77 -10.17 -2.80
N ALA A 837 7.02 -10.46 -2.43
CA ALA A 837 7.78 -9.70 -1.47
C ALA A 837 8.05 -8.27 -1.97
N SER A 838 8.20 -7.31 -1.04
CA SER A 838 8.68 -5.98 -1.40
C SER A 838 10.15 -6.02 -1.83
N ARG A 839 10.61 -5.00 -2.58
CA ARG A 839 11.98 -5.00 -3.15
C ARG A 839 13.04 -5.13 -2.05
N GLY A 840 13.93 -6.11 -2.20
CA GLY A 840 15.00 -6.41 -1.23
C GLY A 840 14.57 -7.21 0.00
N SER A 841 13.29 -7.58 0.12
CA SER A 841 12.80 -8.53 1.13
C SER A 841 12.85 -9.95 0.58
N ARG A 842 13.34 -10.90 1.38
CA ARG A 842 13.27 -12.35 1.08
C ARG A 842 11.96 -13.00 1.51
N ILE A 843 11.05 -12.21 2.06
CA ILE A 843 9.83 -12.67 2.70
C ILE A 843 8.64 -12.13 1.92
N ALA A 844 7.89 -13.04 1.29
CA ALA A 844 6.59 -12.74 0.68
C ALA A 844 5.43 -12.84 1.68
N ASN A 845 5.73 -12.95 2.98
CA ASN A 845 4.71 -13.04 4.01
C ASN A 845 3.87 -11.76 4.05
N SER A 846 2.57 -11.93 4.21
CA SER A 846 1.60 -10.87 4.20
C SER A 846 1.74 -9.87 5.37
N SER A 847 2.60 -10.17 6.35
CA SER A 847 2.97 -9.31 7.47
C SER A 847 3.92 -8.15 7.11
N SER A 848 4.55 -8.15 5.92
CA SER A 848 5.56 -7.15 5.52
C SER A 848 5.14 -6.19 4.40
N GLY A 849 3.84 -6.09 4.08
CA GLY A 849 3.37 -5.25 2.96
C GLY A 849 3.62 -5.88 1.58
N ALA A 850 3.63 -7.22 1.52
CA ALA A 850 3.74 -8.00 0.29
C ALA A 850 2.55 -7.71 -0.64
N GLY A 851 2.82 -7.53 -1.94
CA GLY A 851 1.81 -7.41 -2.98
C GLY A 851 1.28 -8.77 -3.42
N SER A 852 0.44 -8.77 -4.45
CA SER A 852 -0.10 -9.98 -5.07
C SER A 852 0.04 -9.96 -6.58
N LYS A 853 0.02 -11.14 -7.20
CA LYS A 853 -0.01 -11.32 -8.66
C LYS A 853 -1.24 -12.13 -9.04
N ASP A 854 -1.74 -11.93 -10.26
CA ASP A 854 -2.59 -12.93 -10.90
C ASP A 854 -1.77 -14.20 -11.15
N THR A 855 -2.41 -15.36 -11.03
CA THR A 855 -1.78 -16.66 -11.26
C THR A 855 -2.51 -17.39 -12.39
N TRP A 856 -1.86 -17.54 -13.52
CA TRP A 856 -2.32 -18.28 -14.69
C TRP A 856 -2.00 -19.75 -14.53
N ILE A 857 -2.97 -20.49 -13.98
CA ILE A 857 -2.90 -21.94 -13.84
C ILE A 857 -3.42 -22.57 -15.13
N PHE A 858 -2.57 -23.30 -15.84
CA PHE A 858 -2.98 -24.11 -16.98
C PHE A 858 -3.57 -25.42 -16.50
N THR A 859 -4.71 -25.82 -17.09
CA THR A 859 -5.33 -27.12 -16.84
C THR A 859 -5.48 -27.86 -18.15
N ASP A 860 -5.19 -29.15 -18.18
CA ASP A 860 -5.59 -30.01 -19.29
C ASP A 860 -7.12 -29.96 -19.38
N GLY A 861 -7.63 -29.52 -20.54
CA GLY A 861 -9.01 -29.11 -20.76
C GLY A 861 -10.08 -30.14 -20.41
#